data_AF-A0A3M0W3Q8-F1
#
_entry.id   AF-A0A3M0W3Q8-F1
#
_cell.length_a   1.000
_cell.length_b   1.000
_cell.length_c   1.000
_cell.angle_alpha   90.00
_cell.angle_beta   90.00
_cell.angle_gamma   90.00
#
_symmetry.space_group_name_H-M   'P 1'
#
loop_
_entity.id
_entity.type
_entity.pdbx_description
1 polymer ?
#
loop_
_entity_poly.entity_id
_entity_poly.type
_entity_poly.pdbx_seq_one_letter_code
_entity_poly.pdbx_strand_id
1 'polypeptide(L)'
;MSWSHVVKLTVADATDDAVLVYVTAKNTSSLDLDLLATDGDSAFRGKVRERSLSTLRAKNYDGSDTEWKDTLRHIFVSKQIVTAPPNVEASCSKSGEDPHAVLTITIRRRIENITQRLGVIDLRQIEDVDAVDLFGWASQLASERDQLEVSLQQEKGRSSSTHDTIASLQAQLADLVQAKQDLEQDLLSKFAALLNEKKKELRKRAHQLGSAQVTSDQLEQLDDHRAEASKTKVTRGKKRSAAEAQTDSESDAFERAANTVKNKEEEEEEEAVESDHSRSTAHSSSTDTAEDDDLDQPPSSAPLQPRQQAQDTMSSPIPIIDLGKAHTADSKAELLDELRLALLDVGFLYIKNHGVDPRLIQDVTDALPTLFDLPVELKESIALVKSPHFLGYSSFGSETTANSQDHREQFEIANELPDIYKPQTDQPLYLRLQGPNQWPIHHLLPGFRPLIESYIDALRQLGRFFLNLVTEALFLPPGSLDTFTGPQDRLKLVHYRPSHDGGIDDHSQGVGPHKDSSGWMTFLLQASDSSIPGLQVLTKAGDWINVPPLAGTLVVNMGQAFEVVTNGVCKATTHRVLLPPGDYDRYSVPFFQGVRPDLTKKDLKALWEHFDANKWQTRESIEGQLIDSPFLRGIYETWGEAQLRTKIRSHRDVGRKHYADVFDLYVNESF
;
A
#
# COMPACT_ATOMS: atom_id res chain seq x y z
N MET A 1 -7.75 26.81 -8.12
CA MET A 1 -6.52 27.54 -7.69
C MET A 1 -6.05 28.41 -8.84
N SER A 2 -5.41 29.54 -8.53
CA SER A 2 -4.66 30.35 -9.51
C SER A 2 -3.22 29.85 -9.63
N TRP A 3 -2.58 30.07 -10.77
CA TRP A 3 -1.16 29.76 -11.01
C TRP A 3 -0.52 30.86 -11.86
N SER A 4 0.82 30.96 -11.82
CA SER A 4 1.59 31.86 -12.68
C SER A 4 3.00 31.33 -12.95
N HIS A 5 3.55 31.64 -14.13
CA HIS A 5 4.94 31.32 -14.52
C HIS A 5 5.46 32.27 -15.62
N VAL A 6 6.75 32.20 -15.94
CA VAL A 6 7.39 33.04 -16.98
C VAL A 6 7.61 32.24 -18.27
N VAL A 7 7.18 32.79 -19.40
CA VAL A 7 7.46 32.27 -20.74
C VAL A 7 8.48 33.15 -21.46
N LYS A 8 9.60 32.59 -21.94
CA LYS A 8 10.45 33.24 -22.95
C LYS A 8 9.86 33.03 -24.35
N LEU A 9 9.66 34.13 -25.06
CA LEU A 9 9.38 34.18 -26.50
C LEU A 9 10.56 34.84 -27.23
N THR A 10 10.79 34.46 -28.50
CA THR A 10 11.82 35.09 -29.34
C THR A 10 11.27 36.34 -30.03
N VAL A 11 12.12 37.32 -30.29
CA VAL A 11 11.79 38.43 -31.19
C VAL A 11 11.79 37.94 -32.64
N ALA A 12 10.93 38.49 -33.49
CA ALA A 12 10.94 38.20 -34.92
C ALA A 12 12.22 38.75 -35.57
N ASP A 13 12.82 37.95 -36.47
CA ASP A 13 14.02 38.29 -37.25
C ASP A 13 15.32 38.57 -36.44
N ALA A 14 15.31 38.33 -35.12
CA ALA A 14 16.48 38.36 -34.23
C ALA A 14 16.59 37.03 -33.45
N THR A 15 17.79 36.42 -33.39
CA THR A 15 17.96 35.07 -32.80
C THR A 15 18.15 35.08 -31.28
N ASP A 16 18.79 36.12 -30.75
CA ASP A 16 19.25 36.15 -29.36
C ASP A 16 18.30 36.98 -28.47
N ASP A 17 17.63 37.97 -29.06
CA ASP A 17 16.68 38.86 -28.39
C ASP A 17 15.43 38.12 -27.90
N ALA A 18 15.03 38.44 -26.67
CA ALA A 18 14.05 37.68 -25.91
C ALA A 18 13.03 38.59 -25.24
N VAL A 19 11.76 38.25 -25.39
CA VAL A 19 10.66 38.82 -24.60
C VAL A 19 10.31 37.85 -23.49
N LEU A 20 10.28 38.34 -22.25
CA LEU A 20 9.75 37.60 -21.11
C LEU A 20 8.27 37.93 -20.93
N VAL A 21 7.43 36.92 -20.74
CA VAL A 21 5.98 37.07 -20.51
C VAL A 21 5.61 36.33 -19.22
N TYR A 22 5.29 37.07 -18.16
CA TYR A 22 4.65 36.52 -16.97
C TYR A 22 3.18 36.26 -17.28
N VAL A 23 2.77 35.00 -17.12
CA VAL A 23 1.41 34.52 -17.36
C VAL A 23 0.77 34.26 -16.00
N THR A 24 -0.44 34.79 -15.77
CA THR A 24 -1.23 34.51 -14.56
C THR A 24 -2.62 34.01 -14.93
N ALA A 25 -2.97 32.80 -14.48
CA ALA A 25 -4.30 32.21 -14.66
C ALA A 25 -5.10 32.22 -13.34
N LYS A 26 -6.43 32.36 -13.46
CA LYS A 26 -7.33 32.48 -12.30
C LYS A 26 -7.95 31.15 -11.85
N ASN A 27 -7.92 30.14 -12.72
CA ASN A 27 -8.37 28.78 -12.48
C ASN A 27 -7.39 27.79 -13.13
N THR A 28 -7.47 26.51 -12.73
CA THR A 28 -6.54 25.46 -13.15
C THR A 28 -6.73 24.96 -14.59
N SER A 29 -7.84 25.28 -15.28
CA SER A 29 -8.19 24.66 -16.57
C SER A 29 -8.75 25.58 -17.67
N SER A 30 -9.04 26.87 -17.38
CA SER A 30 -9.59 27.83 -18.37
C SER A 30 -8.55 28.79 -18.94
N LEU A 31 -8.75 29.22 -20.19
CA LEU A 31 -7.85 30.14 -20.91
C LEU A 31 -8.10 31.62 -20.58
N ASP A 32 -8.31 31.92 -19.29
CA ASP A 32 -8.47 33.29 -18.77
C ASP A 32 -7.17 33.80 -18.15
N LEU A 33 -6.22 34.15 -19.03
CA LEU A 33 -4.85 34.53 -18.69
C LEU A 33 -4.66 36.06 -18.69
N ASP A 34 -4.19 36.63 -17.59
CA ASP A 34 -3.60 37.97 -17.59
C ASP A 34 -2.12 37.86 -17.99
N LEU A 35 -1.67 38.67 -18.96
CA LEU A 35 -0.31 38.65 -19.51
C LEU A 35 0.39 39.98 -19.20
N LEU A 36 1.61 39.89 -18.66
CA LEU A 36 2.52 41.01 -18.44
C LEU A 36 3.87 40.66 -19.06
N ALA A 37 4.37 41.48 -19.98
CA ALA A 37 5.56 41.20 -20.76
C ALA A 37 6.57 42.35 -20.72
N THR A 38 7.83 42.04 -21.03
CA THR A 38 8.90 43.03 -21.21
C THR A 38 9.87 42.60 -22.29
N ASP A 39 10.39 43.56 -23.04
CA ASP A 39 11.53 43.44 -23.96
C ASP A 39 12.87 43.80 -23.29
N GLY A 40 12.85 44.28 -22.04
CA GLY A 40 14.00 44.78 -21.28
C GLY A 40 13.89 46.28 -20.98
N ASP A 41 13.36 47.07 -21.91
CA ASP A 41 13.24 48.53 -21.82
C ASP A 41 11.80 48.99 -21.54
N SER A 42 10.80 48.19 -21.90
CA SER A 42 9.38 48.55 -21.90
C SER A 42 8.49 47.45 -21.35
N ALA A 43 7.57 47.82 -20.45
CA ALA A 43 6.54 46.93 -19.93
C ALA A 43 5.28 46.96 -20.82
N PHE A 44 4.69 45.78 -21.09
CA PHE A 44 3.48 45.62 -21.91
C PHE A 44 2.45 44.73 -21.22
N ARG A 45 1.16 45.04 -21.33
CA ARG A 45 0.08 44.28 -20.69
C ARG A 45 -1.02 43.89 -21.68
N GLY A 46 -1.53 42.67 -21.56
CA GLY A 46 -2.62 42.15 -22.38
C GLY A 46 -3.34 40.98 -21.72
N LYS A 47 -4.32 40.40 -22.41
CA LYS A 47 -5.28 39.44 -21.83
C LYS A 47 -5.75 38.42 -22.86
N VAL A 48 -5.58 37.13 -22.54
CA VAL A 48 -6.30 36.04 -23.21
C VAL A 48 -7.55 35.73 -22.40
N ARG A 49 -8.69 35.51 -23.06
CA ARG A 49 -9.96 35.19 -22.38
C ARG A 49 -10.74 34.15 -23.18
N GLU A 50 -11.24 33.13 -22.50
CA GLU A 50 -11.81 31.95 -23.17
C GLU A 50 -13.07 32.29 -23.98
N ARG A 51 -13.86 33.25 -23.49
CA ARG A 51 -15.02 33.84 -24.17
C ARG A 51 -14.72 34.66 -25.44
N SER A 52 -13.45 34.83 -25.82
CA SER A 52 -13.03 35.71 -26.93
C SER A 52 -11.87 35.13 -27.77
N LEU A 53 -11.54 33.85 -27.63
CA LEU A 53 -10.40 33.25 -28.33
C LEU A 53 -10.50 33.34 -29.87
N SER A 54 -11.71 33.38 -30.42
CA SER A 54 -11.96 33.53 -31.85
C SER A 54 -11.46 34.87 -32.41
N THR A 55 -11.39 35.95 -31.63
CA THR A 55 -10.87 37.25 -32.09
C THR A 55 -9.35 37.31 -32.17
N LEU A 56 -8.66 36.31 -31.60
CA LEU A 56 -7.19 36.18 -31.62
C LEU A 56 -6.68 35.38 -32.83
N ARG A 57 -7.59 34.80 -33.63
CA ARG A 57 -7.26 33.98 -34.79
C ARG A 57 -6.98 34.84 -36.03
N ALA A 58 -6.14 34.32 -36.92
CA ALA A 58 -6.01 34.86 -38.27
C ALA A 58 -7.32 34.66 -39.05
N LYS A 59 -7.65 35.60 -39.95
CA LYS A 59 -8.86 35.52 -40.80
C LYS A 59 -8.92 34.29 -41.72
N ASN A 60 -7.78 33.61 -41.90
CA ASN A 60 -7.57 32.42 -42.71
C ASN A 60 -7.17 31.20 -41.85
N TYR A 61 -7.51 31.21 -40.54
CA TYR A 61 -7.38 30.04 -39.68
C TYR A 61 -8.48 29.02 -40.00
N ASP A 62 -8.06 27.80 -40.29
CA ASP A 62 -8.87 26.67 -40.77
C ASP A 62 -8.98 25.51 -39.76
N GLY A 63 -8.25 25.59 -38.64
CA GLY A 63 -8.29 24.62 -37.55
C GLY A 63 -9.54 24.70 -36.66
N SER A 64 -9.66 23.72 -35.77
CA SER A 64 -10.83 23.58 -34.87
C SER A 64 -10.78 24.49 -33.63
N ASP A 65 -11.92 24.65 -32.95
CA ASP A 65 -12.00 25.39 -31.69
C ASP A 65 -11.13 24.79 -30.58
N THR A 66 -11.09 23.45 -30.49
CA THR A 66 -10.26 22.68 -29.56
C THR A 66 -8.78 22.87 -29.87
N GLU A 67 -8.40 22.67 -31.14
CA GLU A 67 -7.03 22.86 -31.64
C GLU A 67 -6.47 24.27 -31.37
N TRP A 68 -7.31 25.31 -31.45
CA TRP A 68 -6.91 26.66 -31.07
C TRP A 68 -6.70 26.82 -29.56
N LYS A 69 -7.55 26.20 -28.72
CA LYS A 69 -7.33 26.18 -27.27
C LYS A 69 -6.03 25.47 -26.91
N ASP A 70 -5.74 24.33 -27.53
CA ASP A 70 -4.56 23.54 -27.22
C ASP A 70 -3.27 24.16 -27.78
N THR A 71 -3.36 24.86 -28.92
CA THR A 71 -2.31 25.77 -29.41
C THR A 71 -1.95 26.83 -28.36
N LEU A 72 -2.95 27.49 -27.76
CA LEU A 72 -2.72 28.51 -26.72
C LEU A 72 -2.24 27.92 -25.39
N ARG A 73 -2.71 26.72 -25.01
CA ARG A 73 -2.21 25.98 -23.83
C ARG A 73 -0.74 25.60 -23.98
N HIS A 74 -0.33 25.13 -25.16
CA HIS A 74 1.06 24.78 -25.42
C HIS A 74 2.02 25.99 -25.28
N ILE A 75 1.56 27.18 -25.68
CA ILE A 75 2.37 28.41 -25.65
C ILE A 75 2.41 29.07 -24.26
N PHE A 76 1.28 29.11 -23.53
CA PHE A 76 1.12 29.91 -22.30
C PHE A 76 0.78 29.10 -21.03
N VAL A 77 0.59 27.79 -21.09
CA VAL A 77 0.15 26.98 -19.94
C VAL A 77 1.12 25.83 -19.64
N SER A 78 1.52 25.04 -20.63
CA SER A 78 2.46 23.93 -20.41
C SER A 78 3.18 23.46 -21.68
N LYS A 79 4.51 23.35 -21.58
CA LYS A 79 5.37 22.68 -22.58
C LYS A 79 5.35 21.15 -22.47
N GLN A 80 4.74 20.58 -21.42
CA GLN A 80 4.70 19.13 -21.16
C GLN A 80 3.48 18.40 -21.77
N ILE A 81 2.59 19.12 -22.48
CA ILE A 81 1.45 18.47 -23.16
C ILE A 81 2.00 17.59 -24.30
N VAL A 82 1.88 16.27 -24.14
CA VAL A 82 2.37 15.25 -25.09
C VAL A 82 1.75 15.42 -26.49
N THR A 83 0.55 15.96 -26.58
CA THR A 83 -0.11 16.36 -27.83
C THR A 83 0.16 17.82 -28.19
N ALA A 84 1.42 18.26 -28.17
CA ALA A 84 1.83 19.53 -28.75
C ALA A 84 1.44 19.54 -30.25
N PRO A 85 0.67 20.52 -30.76
CA PRO A 85 0.35 20.58 -32.18
C PRO A 85 1.66 20.74 -32.98
N PRO A 86 1.98 19.83 -33.91
CA PRO A 86 3.31 19.78 -34.49
C PRO A 86 3.69 21.10 -35.17
N ASN A 87 4.92 21.54 -34.90
CA ASN A 87 5.57 22.70 -35.49
C ASN A 87 4.87 24.05 -35.24
N VAL A 88 4.21 24.23 -34.09
CA VAL A 88 3.73 25.56 -33.64
C VAL A 88 4.87 26.38 -33.03
N GLU A 89 4.91 27.67 -33.37
CA GLU A 89 5.88 28.65 -32.86
C GLU A 89 5.18 29.98 -32.50
N ALA A 90 5.78 30.77 -31.62
CA ALA A 90 5.29 32.10 -31.24
C ALA A 90 6.45 33.10 -31.14
N SER A 91 6.34 34.24 -31.83
CA SER A 91 7.38 35.29 -31.86
C SER A 91 6.79 36.68 -31.61
N CYS A 92 7.57 37.55 -30.99
CA CYS A 92 7.18 38.93 -30.66
C CYS A 92 7.70 39.95 -31.68
N SER A 93 6.97 41.04 -31.89
CA SER A 93 7.46 42.24 -32.60
C SER A 93 6.87 43.52 -31.98
N LYS A 94 7.72 44.48 -31.59
CA LYS A 94 7.32 45.82 -31.13
C LYS A 94 6.93 46.69 -32.34
N SER A 95 5.94 47.55 -32.17
CA SER A 95 5.47 48.47 -33.22
C SER A 95 4.93 49.77 -32.60
N GLY A 96 5.10 50.90 -33.30
CA GLY A 96 4.86 52.23 -32.74
C GLY A 96 6.02 52.74 -31.89
N GLU A 97 5.90 54.00 -31.44
CA GLU A 97 6.88 54.67 -30.58
C GLU A 97 6.37 54.73 -29.13
N ASP A 98 7.29 54.75 -28.18
CA ASP A 98 6.98 54.83 -26.75
C ASP A 98 6.41 56.23 -26.39
N PRO A 99 5.41 56.38 -25.50
CA PRO A 99 4.80 55.37 -24.62
C PRO A 99 3.53 54.72 -25.20
N HIS A 100 3.42 54.62 -26.53
CA HIS A 100 2.23 54.09 -27.22
C HIS A 100 2.53 52.84 -28.06
N ALA A 101 3.64 52.16 -27.77
CA ALA A 101 4.04 50.96 -28.48
C ALA A 101 3.10 49.77 -28.21
N VAL A 102 2.99 48.90 -29.20
CA VAL A 102 2.25 47.63 -29.14
C VAL A 102 3.20 46.48 -29.43
N LEU A 103 3.34 45.59 -28.46
CA LEU A 103 4.09 44.36 -28.55
C LEU A 103 3.17 43.25 -29.06
N THR A 104 3.44 42.80 -30.29
CA THR A 104 2.58 41.89 -31.04
C THR A 104 3.12 40.47 -30.96
N ILE A 105 2.44 39.57 -30.23
CA ILE A 105 2.77 38.14 -30.23
C ILE A 105 2.09 37.49 -31.44
N THR A 106 2.86 37.05 -32.43
CA THR A 106 2.36 36.33 -33.61
C THR A 106 2.56 34.83 -33.41
N ILE A 107 1.46 34.07 -33.52
CA ILE A 107 1.45 32.60 -33.43
C ILE A 107 1.40 32.01 -34.83
N ARG A 108 2.32 31.08 -35.13
CA ARG A 108 2.43 30.43 -36.45
C ARG A 108 2.54 28.91 -36.33
N ARG A 109 2.32 28.23 -37.46
CA ARG A 109 2.56 26.79 -37.68
C ARG A 109 3.44 26.61 -38.90
N ARG A 110 4.48 25.80 -38.79
CA ARG A 110 5.41 25.50 -39.87
C ARG A 110 5.12 24.14 -40.49
N ILE A 111 4.63 24.13 -41.72
CA ILE A 111 4.37 22.92 -42.49
C ILE A 111 5.47 22.83 -43.55
N GLU A 112 6.45 21.96 -43.31
CA GLU A 112 7.68 21.84 -44.11
C GLU A 112 8.42 23.19 -44.26
N ASN A 113 8.29 23.82 -45.44
CA ASN A 113 8.90 25.08 -45.83
C ASN A 113 7.90 26.27 -45.82
N ILE A 114 6.64 26.06 -45.41
CA ILE A 114 5.58 27.07 -45.40
C ILE A 114 5.19 27.41 -43.97
N THR A 115 5.14 28.70 -43.65
CA THR A 115 4.77 29.19 -42.32
C THR A 115 3.39 29.84 -42.34
N GLN A 116 2.38 29.13 -41.82
CA GLN A 116 1.00 29.61 -41.70
C GLN A 116 0.85 30.45 -40.42
N ARG A 117 0.37 31.69 -40.51
CA ARG A 117 -0.02 32.46 -39.30
C ARG A 117 -1.36 31.94 -38.77
N LEU A 118 -1.38 31.45 -37.53
CA LEU A 118 -2.59 30.97 -36.86
C LEU A 118 -3.34 32.08 -36.13
N GLY A 119 -2.62 33.03 -35.52
CA GLY A 119 -3.23 34.11 -34.73
C GLY A 119 -2.26 35.18 -34.26
N VAL A 120 -2.80 36.17 -33.55
CA VAL A 120 -2.09 37.36 -33.05
C VAL A 120 -2.67 37.77 -31.69
N ILE A 121 -1.81 38.18 -30.76
CA ILE A 121 -2.18 38.74 -29.45
C ILE A 121 -1.40 40.03 -29.23
N ASP A 122 -2.12 41.15 -29.12
CA ASP A 122 -1.54 42.47 -28.93
C ASP A 122 -1.43 42.82 -27.43
N LEU A 123 -0.23 43.13 -26.97
CA LEU A 123 0.04 43.67 -25.63
C LEU A 123 0.34 45.16 -25.74
N ARG A 124 -0.36 46.01 -24.98
CA ARG A 124 -0.14 47.47 -25.01
C ARG A 124 0.89 47.87 -23.97
N GLN A 125 1.74 48.83 -24.31
CA GLN A 125 2.68 49.40 -23.35
C GLN A 125 1.98 49.99 -22.13
N ILE A 126 2.66 49.97 -20.99
CA ILE A 126 2.24 50.62 -19.74
C ILE A 126 3.36 51.53 -19.23
N GLU A 127 2.98 52.66 -18.63
CA GLU A 127 3.91 53.63 -18.01
C GLU A 127 4.44 53.13 -16.65
N ASP A 128 3.75 52.15 -16.06
CA ASP A 128 4.05 51.49 -14.78
C ASP A 128 5.11 50.39 -14.97
N VAL A 129 6.39 50.80 -14.93
CA VAL A 129 7.55 49.90 -15.07
C VAL A 129 7.74 49.03 -13.82
N ASP A 130 7.42 49.55 -12.63
CA ASP A 130 7.52 48.86 -11.34
C ASP A 130 6.60 47.62 -11.24
N ALA A 131 5.64 47.48 -12.16
CA ALA A 131 4.86 46.24 -12.31
C ALA A 131 5.71 45.00 -12.69
N VAL A 132 6.92 45.18 -13.25
CA VAL A 132 7.75 44.09 -13.79
C VAL A 132 8.84 43.70 -12.79
N ASP A 133 8.52 42.77 -11.88
CA ASP A 133 9.49 42.19 -10.95
C ASP A 133 10.44 41.18 -11.62
N LEU A 134 11.42 41.69 -12.38
CA LEU A 134 12.45 40.87 -13.03
C LEU A 134 13.21 39.97 -12.05
N PHE A 135 13.39 40.39 -10.79
CA PHE A 135 14.12 39.60 -9.80
C PHE A 135 13.28 38.42 -9.29
N GLY A 136 12.02 38.65 -8.95
CA GLY A 136 11.07 37.59 -8.62
C GLY A 136 10.85 36.62 -9.77
N TRP A 137 10.77 37.12 -11.01
CA TRP A 137 10.65 36.28 -12.21
C TRP A 137 11.89 35.40 -12.42
N ALA A 138 13.09 35.94 -12.24
CA ALA A 138 14.35 35.18 -12.34
C ALA A 138 14.49 34.17 -11.19
N SER A 139 14.09 34.54 -9.97
CA SER A 139 14.08 33.67 -8.79
C SER A 139 13.11 32.49 -8.96
N GLN A 140 11.90 32.76 -9.47
CA GLN A 140 10.92 31.72 -9.81
C GLN A 140 11.48 30.78 -10.89
N LEU A 141 12.02 31.30 -12.00
CA LEU A 141 12.62 30.49 -13.06
C LEU A 141 13.81 29.65 -12.59
N ALA A 142 14.63 30.15 -11.66
CA ALA A 142 15.71 29.37 -11.05
C ALA A 142 15.17 28.21 -10.22
N SER A 143 14.15 28.45 -9.38
CA SER A 143 13.49 27.41 -8.58
C SER A 143 12.80 26.36 -9.46
N GLU A 144 12.10 26.78 -10.51
CA GLU A 144 11.48 25.87 -11.49
C GLU A 144 12.52 25.03 -12.25
N ARG A 145 13.65 25.64 -12.65
CA ARG A 145 14.78 24.92 -13.25
C ARG A 145 15.33 23.85 -12.31
N ASP A 146 15.59 24.21 -11.05
CA ASP A 146 16.23 23.32 -10.08
C ASP A 146 15.33 22.13 -9.72
N GLN A 147 14.01 22.37 -9.62
CA GLN A 147 13.00 21.31 -9.51
C GLN A 147 13.00 20.39 -10.75
N LEU A 148 12.97 20.96 -11.96
CA LEU A 148 12.99 20.19 -13.20
C LEU A 148 14.30 19.40 -13.40
N GLU A 149 15.44 19.90 -12.92
CA GLU A 149 16.71 19.17 -12.94
C GLU A 149 16.69 17.98 -11.98
N VAL A 150 16.14 18.13 -10.77
CA VAL A 150 15.92 17.00 -9.84
C VAL A 150 14.99 15.96 -10.46
N SER A 151 13.85 16.36 -11.02
CA SER A 151 12.92 15.43 -11.71
C SER A 151 13.57 14.72 -12.90
N LEU A 152 14.42 15.43 -13.67
CA LEU A 152 15.16 14.82 -14.79
C LEU A 152 16.24 13.85 -14.32
N GLN A 153 16.86 14.07 -13.15
CA GLN A 153 17.79 13.11 -12.53
C GLN A 153 17.05 11.88 -12.00
N GLN A 154 15.90 12.06 -11.33
CA GLN A 154 15.02 10.98 -10.89
C GLN A 154 14.58 10.10 -12.06
N GLU A 155 14.06 10.69 -13.14
CA GLU A 155 13.55 9.91 -14.29
C GLU A 155 14.67 9.19 -15.07
N LYS A 156 15.88 9.75 -15.12
CA LYS A 156 17.07 9.03 -15.62
C LYS A 156 17.40 7.82 -14.73
N GLY A 157 17.34 7.97 -13.41
CA GLY A 157 17.50 6.85 -12.47
C GLY A 157 16.44 5.77 -12.66
N ARG A 158 15.17 6.18 -12.79
CA ARG A 158 14.03 5.29 -13.09
C ARG A 158 14.25 4.51 -14.39
N SER A 159 14.68 5.19 -15.44
CA SER A 159 14.95 4.59 -16.76
C SER A 159 16.12 3.60 -16.74
N SER A 160 17.19 3.88 -15.97
CA SER A 160 18.29 2.92 -15.74
C SER A 160 17.80 1.69 -14.97
N SER A 161 17.19 1.89 -13.81
CA SER A 161 16.65 0.80 -12.96
C SER A 161 15.67 -0.09 -13.73
N THR A 162 14.86 0.50 -14.62
CA THR A 162 13.97 -0.24 -15.51
C THR A 162 14.74 -1.06 -16.55
N HIS A 163 15.82 -0.54 -17.15
CA HIS A 163 16.71 -1.31 -18.03
C HIS A 163 17.40 -2.47 -17.29
N ASP A 164 17.93 -2.21 -16.10
CA ASP A 164 18.61 -3.21 -15.27
C ASP A 164 17.63 -4.34 -14.87
N THR A 165 16.38 -3.98 -14.53
CA THR A 165 15.29 -4.93 -14.27
C THR A 165 14.92 -5.75 -15.50
N ILE A 166 14.82 -5.12 -16.69
CA ILE A 166 14.55 -5.82 -17.95
C ILE A 166 15.68 -6.80 -18.29
N ALA A 167 16.94 -6.42 -18.11
CA ALA A 167 18.09 -7.30 -18.33
C ALA A 167 18.09 -8.50 -17.36
N SER A 168 17.76 -8.28 -16.09
CA SER A 168 17.59 -9.34 -15.09
C SER A 168 16.49 -10.33 -15.47
N LEU A 169 15.30 -9.84 -15.84
CA LEU A 169 14.18 -10.67 -16.29
C LEU A 169 14.49 -11.44 -17.59
N GLN A 170 15.27 -10.87 -18.50
CA GLN A 170 15.75 -11.56 -19.70
C GLN A 170 16.71 -12.71 -19.38
N ALA A 171 17.59 -12.54 -18.38
CA ALA A 171 18.46 -13.62 -17.89
C ALA A 171 17.65 -14.74 -17.23
N GLN A 172 16.76 -14.41 -16.28
CA GLN A 172 15.90 -15.38 -15.61
C GLN A 172 15.02 -16.18 -16.59
N LEU A 173 14.52 -15.51 -17.65
CA LEU A 173 13.77 -16.18 -18.71
C LEU A 173 14.64 -17.17 -19.52
N ALA A 174 15.91 -16.84 -19.78
CA ALA A 174 16.83 -17.74 -20.46
C ALA A 174 17.15 -18.97 -19.60
N ASP A 175 17.41 -18.79 -18.31
CA ASP A 175 17.68 -19.89 -17.37
C ASP A 175 16.47 -20.82 -17.22
N LEU A 176 15.25 -20.26 -17.12
CA LEU A 176 14.01 -21.04 -17.05
C LEU A 176 13.71 -21.79 -18.36
N VAL A 177 14.07 -21.22 -19.52
CA VAL A 177 14.00 -21.89 -20.82
C VAL A 177 15.02 -23.04 -20.92
N GLN A 178 16.21 -22.91 -20.34
CA GLN A 178 17.20 -23.98 -20.28
C GLN A 178 16.74 -25.11 -19.34
N ALA A 179 16.32 -24.78 -18.11
CA ALA A 179 15.82 -25.76 -17.14
C ALA A 179 14.62 -26.56 -17.67
N LYS A 180 13.75 -25.93 -18.47
CA LYS A 180 12.66 -26.61 -19.19
C LYS A 180 13.20 -27.63 -20.21
N GLN A 181 14.19 -27.27 -21.02
CA GLN A 181 14.78 -28.18 -22.02
C GLN A 181 15.47 -29.38 -21.35
N ASP A 182 16.20 -29.15 -20.27
CA ASP A 182 16.87 -30.20 -19.51
C ASP A 182 15.86 -31.19 -18.90
N LEU A 183 14.75 -30.68 -18.34
CA LEU A 183 13.64 -31.48 -17.83
C LEU A 183 12.94 -32.30 -18.93
N GLU A 184 12.66 -31.69 -20.10
CA GLU A 184 12.09 -32.39 -21.24
C GLU A 184 13.01 -33.52 -21.74
N GLN A 185 14.32 -33.30 -21.77
CA GLN A 185 15.30 -34.30 -22.16
C GLN A 185 15.43 -35.45 -21.14
N ASP A 186 15.43 -35.15 -19.84
CA ASP A 186 15.38 -36.16 -18.78
C ASP A 186 14.09 -37.00 -18.85
N LEU A 187 12.93 -36.36 -19.01
CA LEU A 187 11.64 -37.03 -19.12
C LEU A 187 11.60 -38.00 -20.32
N LEU A 188 12.10 -37.55 -21.49
CA LEU A 188 12.24 -38.39 -22.69
C LEU A 188 13.18 -39.59 -22.44
N SER A 189 14.28 -39.40 -21.69
CA SER A 189 15.19 -40.50 -21.33
C SER A 189 14.50 -41.55 -20.44
N LYS A 190 13.71 -41.11 -19.46
CA LYS A 190 12.94 -41.98 -18.55
C LYS A 190 11.85 -42.74 -19.29
N PHE A 191 11.13 -42.10 -20.21
CA PHE A 191 10.17 -42.77 -21.09
C PHE A 191 10.83 -43.83 -21.99
N ALA A 192 12.01 -43.54 -22.55
CA ALA A 192 12.77 -44.50 -23.36
C ALA A 192 13.22 -45.73 -22.55
N ALA A 193 13.65 -45.53 -21.29
CA ALA A 193 13.97 -46.62 -20.37
C ALA A 193 12.75 -47.51 -20.07
N LEU A 194 11.62 -46.91 -19.68
CA LEU A 194 10.35 -47.61 -19.42
C LEU A 194 9.84 -48.40 -20.63
N LEU A 195 9.94 -47.85 -21.84
CA LEU A 195 9.59 -48.55 -23.08
C LEU A 195 10.48 -49.76 -23.34
N ASN A 196 11.77 -49.68 -23.01
CA ASN A 196 12.71 -50.80 -23.17
C ASN A 196 12.49 -51.89 -22.10
N GLU A 197 12.12 -51.53 -20.88
CA GLU A 197 11.71 -52.48 -19.85
C GLU A 197 10.40 -53.20 -20.21
N LYS A 198 9.36 -52.46 -20.65
CA LYS A 198 8.11 -53.04 -21.17
C LYS A 198 8.38 -54.03 -22.31
N LYS A 199 9.27 -53.71 -23.25
CA LYS A 199 9.70 -54.63 -24.32
C LYS A 199 10.40 -55.88 -23.78
N LYS A 200 11.19 -55.77 -22.70
CA LYS A 200 11.87 -56.91 -22.04
C LYS A 200 10.87 -57.84 -21.36
N GLU A 201 9.91 -57.30 -20.61
CA GLU A 201 8.82 -58.08 -19.99
C GLU A 201 7.90 -58.73 -21.03
N LEU A 202 7.54 -58.04 -22.11
CA LEU A 202 6.74 -58.63 -23.19
C LEU A 202 7.46 -59.83 -23.85
N ARG A 203 8.77 -59.73 -24.10
CA ARG A 203 9.59 -60.84 -24.63
C ARG A 203 9.61 -62.03 -23.65
N LYS A 204 9.75 -61.76 -22.34
CA LYS A 204 9.76 -62.78 -21.29
C LYS A 204 8.42 -63.51 -21.18
N ARG A 205 7.29 -62.78 -21.24
CA ARG A 205 5.93 -63.36 -21.25
C ARG A 205 5.66 -64.17 -22.52
N ALA A 206 6.09 -63.69 -23.68
CA ALA A 206 6.00 -64.44 -24.93
C ALA A 206 6.81 -65.75 -24.88
N HIS A 207 8.00 -65.73 -24.28
CA HIS A 207 8.81 -66.93 -24.06
C HIS A 207 8.14 -67.92 -23.10
N GLN A 208 7.56 -67.44 -22.00
CA GLN A 208 6.79 -68.28 -21.05
C GLN A 208 5.58 -68.94 -21.74
N LEU A 209 4.80 -68.18 -22.52
CA LEU A 209 3.68 -68.71 -23.30
C LEU A 209 4.13 -69.75 -24.34
N GLY A 210 5.29 -69.55 -24.98
CA GLY A 210 5.88 -70.53 -25.90
C GLY A 210 6.45 -71.79 -25.21
N SER A 211 6.64 -71.77 -23.89
CA SER A 211 7.11 -72.93 -23.11
C SER A 211 5.99 -73.76 -22.49
N ALA A 212 4.75 -73.29 -22.52
CA ALA A 212 3.59 -73.96 -21.95
C ALA A 212 3.07 -75.08 -22.87
N GLN A 213 3.59 -76.30 -22.71
CA GLN A 213 2.97 -77.49 -23.30
C GLN A 213 1.63 -77.79 -22.60
N VAL A 214 0.52 -77.50 -23.28
CA VAL A 214 -0.82 -77.96 -22.86
C VAL A 214 -0.90 -79.46 -23.12
N THR A 215 -1.09 -80.26 -22.07
CA THR A 215 -1.34 -81.70 -22.17
C THR A 215 -2.81 -81.99 -22.44
N SER A 216 -3.09 -83.09 -23.17
CA SER A 216 -4.45 -83.43 -23.62
C SER A 216 -5.44 -83.57 -22.47
N ASP A 217 -4.98 -84.09 -21.34
CA ASP A 217 -5.75 -84.41 -20.14
C ASP A 217 -6.42 -83.16 -19.52
N GLN A 218 -5.88 -81.95 -19.76
CA GLN A 218 -6.47 -80.68 -19.31
C GLN A 218 -7.59 -80.16 -20.22
N LEU A 219 -7.75 -80.70 -21.43
CA LEU A 219 -8.85 -80.37 -22.33
C LEU A 219 -10.10 -81.20 -22.05
N GLU A 220 -9.96 -82.48 -21.69
CA GLU A 220 -11.11 -83.35 -21.41
C GLU A 220 -11.89 -82.90 -20.15
N GLN A 221 -11.19 -82.42 -19.12
CA GLN A 221 -11.83 -81.84 -17.92
C GLN A 221 -12.60 -80.53 -18.17
N LEU A 222 -12.50 -79.92 -19.36
CA LEU A 222 -13.24 -78.71 -19.73
C LEU A 222 -14.54 -78.98 -20.52
N ASP A 223 -14.69 -80.12 -21.19
CA ASP A 223 -15.93 -80.44 -21.92
C ASP A 223 -16.99 -81.15 -21.03
N ASP A 224 -16.60 -81.89 -19.98
CA ASP A 224 -17.57 -82.46 -19.01
C ASP A 224 -18.39 -81.36 -18.32
N HIS A 225 -17.75 -80.26 -17.89
CA HIS A 225 -18.42 -79.10 -17.30
C HIS A 225 -19.33 -78.33 -18.28
N ARG A 226 -19.34 -78.70 -19.57
CA ARG A 226 -20.12 -78.04 -20.62
C ARG A 226 -21.50 -78.65 -20.82
N ALA A 227 -21.75 -79.86 -20.29
CA ALA A 227 -22.99 -80.59 -20.49
C ALA A 227 -24.18 -80.03 -19.69
N GLU A 228 -23.96 -79.55 -18.45
CA GLU A 228 -25.06 -79.16 -17.55
C GLU A 228 -25.64 -77.75 -17.82
N ALA A 229 -24.88 -76.85 -18.46
CA ALA A 229 -25.25 -75.45 -18.63
C ALA A 229 -26.30 -75.15 -19.74
N SER A 230 -26.87 -76.17 -20.39
CA SER A 230 -27.63 -76.02 -21.65
C SER A 230 -29.16 -75.81 -21.51
N LYS A 231 -29.61 -75.19 -20.41
CA LYS A 231 -30.98 -74.66 -20.22
C LYS A 231 -30.86 -73.36 -19.41
N THR A 232 -31.07 -72.16 -19.97
CA THR A 232 -32.36 -71.70 -20.52
C THR A 232 -32.15 -70.54 -21.50
N LYS A 233 -33.00 -70.40 -22.54
CA LYS A 233 -32.96 -69.27 -23.48
C LYS A 233 -33.55 -68.00 -22.87
N VAL A 234 -32.90 -66.85 -23.10
CA VAL A 234 -33.54 -65.52 -23.04
C VAL A 234 -33.53 -64.90 -24.44
N THR A 235 -34.67 -64.42 -24.89
CA THR A 235 -34.87 -63.86 -26.24
C THR A 235 -34.55 -62.37 -26.35
N ARG A 236 -34.21 -61.95 -27.58
CA ARG A 236 -33.59 -60.68 -27.92
C ARG A 236 -34.60 -59.52 -28.06
N GLY A 237 -34.67 -58.62 -27.08
CA GLY A 237 -35.31 -57.30 -27.21
C GLY A 237 -34.31 -56.20 -27.57
N LYS A 238 -34.68 -55.20 -28.37
CA LYS A 238 -33.76 -54.12 -28.80
C LYS A 238 -34.48 -52.78 -29.00
N LYS A 239 -33.74 -51.69 -28.69
CA LYS A 239 -33.79 -50.34 -29.31
C LYS A 239 -34.60 -49.25 -28.56
N ARG A 240 -34.01 -48.03 -28.59
CA ARG A 240 -34.48 -46.71 -28.10
C ARG A 240 -34.42 -46.45 -26.58
N SER A 241 -34.20 -45.21 -26.10
CA SER A 241 -33.21 -44.17 -26.49
C SER A 241 -33.34 -42.95 -25.57
N ALA A 242 -32.24 -42.51 -24.96
CA ALA A 242 -31.93 -41.17 -24.45
C ALA A 242 -33.05 -40.32 -23.81
N ALA A 243 -33.00 -40.18 -22.48
CA ALA A 243 -33.26 -38.92 -21.76
C ALA A 243 -32.41 -38.91 -20.47
N GLU A 244 -32.17 -37.70 -19.95
CA GLU A 244 -31.54 -37.30 -18.67
C GLU A 244 -30.83 -38.35 -17.76
N ALA A 245 -29.57 -38.04 -17.41
CA ALA A 245 -28.89 -38.62 -16.25
C ALA A 245 -29.02 -37.70 -15.03
N GLN A 246 -29.51 -38.24 -13.92
CA GLN A 246 -29.13 -37.78 -12.57
C GLN A 246 -27.95 -38.65 -12.10
N THR A 247 -26.99 -38.04 -11.41
CA THR A 247 -25.88 -38.77 -10.76
C THR A 247 -25.53 -38.14 -9.41
N ASP A 248 -26.36 -38.44 -8.40
CA ASP A 248 -25.94 -38.43 -7.00
C ASP A 248 -25.62 -39.88 -6.60
N SER A 249 -24.34 -40.21 -6.39
CA SER A 249 -23.94 -41.47 -5.76
C SER A 249 -22.44 -41.52 -5.39
N GLU A 250 -22.17 -41.78 -4.11
CA GLU A 250 -21.04 -42.59 -3.62
C GLU A 250 -19.60 -42.02 -3.79
N SER A 251 -18.61 -42.43 -2.98
CA SER A 251 -18.58 -43.55 -2.04
C SER A 251 -17.96 -43.20 -0.68
N ASP A 252 -18.45 -43.89 0.36
CA ASP A 252 -17.94 -43.84 1.73
C ASP A 252 -16.67 -44.70 1.94
N ALA A 253 -16.14 -44.66 3.16
CA ALA A 253 -14.91 -45.29 3.61
C ALA A 253 -14.73 -46.81 3.38
N PHE A 254 -13.47 -47.26 3.45
CA PHE A 254 -13.16 -48.52 4.14
C PHE A 254 -11.86 -48.42 4.97
N GLU A 255 -11.83 -49.09 6.11
CA GLU A 255 -10.83 -48.90 7.18
C GLU A 255 -10.14 -50.23 7.59
N ARG A 256 -9.00 -50.12 8.30
CA ARG A 256 -8.38 -51.12 9.21
C ARG A 256 -7.99 -52.52 8.70
N ALA A 257 -6.68 -52.78 8.78
CA ALA A 257 -6.11 -53.76 9.72
C ALA A 257 -4.75 -53.24 10.22
N ALA A 258 -4.34 -53.19 11.50
CA ALA A 258 -4.68 -53.92 12.73
C ALA A 258 -3.89 -55.24 12.96
N ASN A 259 -2.69 -55.11 13.53
CA ASN A 259 -2.01 -56.06 14.41
C ASN A 259 -1.10 -55.22 15.33
N THR A 260 -1.17 -55.17 16.67
CA THR A 260 -1.58 -56.12 17.73
C THR A 260 -0.47 -57.09 18.15
N VAL A 261 0.19 -56.75 19.27
CA VAL A 261 0.79 -57.59 20.34
C VAL A 261 1.83 -56.69 21.07
N LYS A 262 1.97 -56.61 22.39
CA LYS A 262 1.13 -56.82 23.60
C LYS A 262 2.13 -56.84 24.79
N ASN A 263 1.85 -56.11 25.87
CA ASN A 263 2.38 -56.35 27.25
C ASN A 263 3.91 -56.17 27.44
N LYS A 264 4.45 -55.90 28.64
CA LYS A 264 3.97 -56.01 30.05
C LYS A 264 4.69 -54.88 30.87
N GLU A 265 4.02 -54.03 31.64
CA GLU A 265 3.69 -54.06 33.11
C GLU A 265 4.86 -53.71 34.06
N GLU A 266 4.53 -53.45 35.35
CA GLU A 266 5.35 -52.95 36.48
C GLU A 266 5.75 -51.45 36.33
N GLU A 267 5.39 -50.49 37.21
CA GLU A 267 5.48 -50.35 38.69
C GLU A 267 6.94 -50.08 39.13
N GLU A 268 7.27 -49.16 40.05
CA GLU A 268 6.59 -48.75 41.29
C GLU A 268 6.90 -47.27 41.72
N GLU A 269 6.44 -46.93 42.94
CA GLU A 269 6.33 -45.69 43.75
C GLU A 269 7.45 -44.59 43.84
N GLU A 270 6.98 -43.36 44.18
CA GLU A 270 7.48 -42.34 45.15
C GLU A 270 8.96 -41.82 45.07
N GLU A 271 9.40 -40.73 45.73
CA GLU A 271 8.90 -39.90 46.85
C GLU A 271 9.25 -38.39 46.63
N ALA A 272 8.84 -37.49 47.55
CA ALA A 272 9.11 -36.04 47.50
C ALA A 272 10.20 -35.59 48.51
N VAL A 273 10.69 -34.35 48.43
CA VAL A 273 11.15 -33.52 49.57
C VAL A 273 11.38 -32.04 49.13
N GLU A 274 11.25 -31.11 50.08
CA GLU A 274 11.31 -29.64 49.90
C GLU A 274 12.73 -29.02 50.14
N SER A 275 12.77 -27.69 50.26
CA SER A 275 13.79 -26.82 50.90
C SER A 275 15.06 -26.44 50.09
N ASP A 276 15.68 -25.26 50.26
CA ASP A 276 15.23 -23.92 50.71
C ASP A 276 16.28 -22.87 50.26
N HIS A 277 16.09 -21.58 50.55
CA HIS A 277 17.04 -20.47 50.37
C HIS A 277 18.47 -20.78 50.91
N SER A 278 19.58 -20.18 50.42
CA SER A 278 19.80 -18.72 50.42
C SER A 278 21.18 -18.27 49.88
N ARG A 279 21.19 -17.14 49.15
CA ARG A 279 21.98 -15.88 49.33
C ARG A 279 23.53 -15.88 49.52
N SER A 280 24.14 -14.77 49.05
CA SER A 280 25.54 -14.29 49.22
C SER A 280 26.55 -14.84 48.19
N THR A 281 27.31 -14.10 47.37
CA THR A 281 27.95 -12.75 47.33
C THR A 281 29.40 -12.63 47.83
N ALA A 282 30.24 -12.07 46.94
CA ALA A 282 31.42 -11.20 47.14
C ALA A 282 32.85 -11.78 47.38
N HIS A 283 33.69 -11.50 46.37
CA HIS A 283 35.09 -11.01 46.41
C HIS A 283 36.15 -11.58 47.36
N SER A 284 37.30 -11.95 46.76
CA SER A 284 38.63 -11.60 47.28
C SER A 284 39.56 -11.16 46.12
N SER A 285 40.79 -10.73 46.44
CA SER A 285 41.45 -9.65 45.69
C SER A 285 42.98 -9.58 45.89
N SER A 286 43.76 -9.60 44.79
CA SER A 286 45.15 -9.07 44.65
C SER A 286 45.63 -9.27 43.19
N THR A 287 46.31 -8.38 42.44
CA THR A 287 47.30 -7.28 42.65
C THR A 287 48.77 -7.72 42.75
N ASP A 288 49.56 -7.41 41.69
CA ASP A 288 50.93 -6.85 41.67
C ASP A 288 51.67 -7.19 40.33
N THR A 289 52.70 -6.49 39.84
CA THR A 289 53.01 -5.04 39.56
C THR A 289 54.38 -4.98 38.80
N ALA A 290 54.90 -3.79 38.42
CA ALA A 290 56.16 -3.53 37.65
C ALA A 290 56.14 -3.74 36.11
N GLU A 291 56.41 -2.79 35.18
CA GLU A 291 57.32 -1.61 35.03
C GLU A 291 58.65 -1.99 34.30
N ASP A 292 59.12 -1.44 33.15
CA ASP A 292 58.60 -0.53 32.07
C ASP A 292 59.20 -1.02 30.68
N ASP A 293 59.67 -0.35 29.60
CA ASP A 293 59.98 1.01 29.05
C ASP A 293 60.45 0.80 27.56
N ASP A 294 60.40 1.62 26.47
CA ASP A 294 59.56 2.71 25.89
C ASP A 294 59.87 2.81 24.33
N LEU A 295 59.13 3.64 23.55
CA LEU A 295 59.31 4.03 22.11
C LEU A 295 59.01 2.95 21.02
N ASP A 296 58.48 3.22 19.81
CA ASP A 296 58.19 4.45 19.03
C ASP A 296 57.03 4.23 17.99
N GLN A 297 56.30 5.30 17.64
CA GLN A 297 55.39 5.58 16.49
C GLN A 297 54.28 4.59 15.95
N PRO A 298 53.12 5.11 15.48
CA PRO A 298 51.99 4.30 15.00
C PRO A 298 51.76 4.27 13.45
N PRO A 299 51.21 3.18 12.89
CA PRO A 299 50.42 3.16 11.66
C PRO A 299 48.90 3.19 11.99
N SER A 300 48.16 4.21 11.56
CA SER A 300 47.55 4.34 10.22
C SER A 300 46.26 3.51 10.06
N SER A 301 45.13 4.21 9.98
CA SER A 301 43.79 3.64 9.82
C SER A 301 43.48 3.28 8.37
N ALA A 302 43.06 2.03 8.13
CA ALA A 302 42.52 1.56 6.86
C ALA A 302 41.04 1.19 7.01
N PRO A 303 40.13 1.53 6.07
CA PRO A 303 38.70 1.21 6.20
C PRO A 303 38.43 -0.29 6.01
N LEU A 304 37.58 -0.85 6.88
CA LEU A 304 37.01 -2.18 6.66
C LEU A 304 35.98 -2.13 5.53
N GLN A 305 36.21 -2.91 4.47
CA GLN A 305 35.23 -3.07 3.38
C GLN A 305 34.09 -3.99 3.80
N PRO A 306 32.82 -3.70 3.45
CA PRO A 306 31.70 -4.60 3.74
C PRO A 306 31.84 -5.95 3.05
N ARG A 307 31.56 -7.04 3.76
CA ARG A 307 31.46 -8.38 3.14
C ARG A 307 30.16 -8.49 2.34
N GLN A 308 30.26 -8.85 1.07
CA GLN A 308 29.11 -9.26 0.27
C GLN A 308 28.82 -10.75 0.48
N GLN A 309 27.72 -11.06 1.18
CA GLN A 309 27.06 -12.38 1.29
C GLN A 309 25.71 -12.16 1.99
N ALA A 310 24.56 -12.63 1.50
CA ALA A 310 24.25 -13.20 0.18
C ALA A 310 22.80 -12.82 -0.20
N GLN A 311 22.50 -12.70 -1.48
CA GLN A 311 21.15 -12.45 -1.99
C GLN A 311 20.67 -13.68 -2.77
N ASP A 312 19.74 -14.46 -2.19
CA ASP A 312 19.00 -15.47 -2.97
C ASP A 312 17.66 -15.87 -2.32
N THR A 313 16.75 -14.91 -2.22
CA THR A 313 15.30 -15.14 -2.08
C THR A 313 14.56 -14.05 -2.89
N MET A 314 13.30 -14.30 -3.26
CA MET A 314 12.43 -13.31 -3.91
C MET A 314 12.13 -12.15 -2.93
N SER A 315 13.04 -11.19 -2.88
CA SER A 315 13.05 -10.12 -1.88
C SER A 315 11.89 -9.15 -2.10
N SER A 316 10.86 -9.24 -1.27
CA SER A 316 9.92 -8.12 -1.11
C SER A 316 10.70 -6.89 -0.63
N PRO A 317 10.45 -5.68 -1.16
CA PRO A 317 11.05 -4.45 -0.64
C PRO A 317 10.55 -4.09 0.78
N ILE A 318 9.58 -4.84 1.31
CA ILE A 318 9.06 -4.72 2.67
C ILE A 318 9.66 -5.83 3.56
N PRO A 319 10.33 -5.51 4.68
CA PRO A 319 10.92 -6.50 5.58
C PRO A 319 9.90 -7.51 6.13
N ILE A 320 10.33 -8.77 6.29
CA ILE A 320 9.51 -9.84 6.88
C ILE A 320 10.15 -10.27 8.20
N ILE A 321 9.58 -9.82 9.31
CA ILE A 321 10.09 -10.01 10.66
C ILE A 321 9.55 -11.30 11.27
N ASP A 322 10.44 -12.15 11.80
CA ASP A 322 10.06 -13.44 12.38
C ASP A 322 9.93 -13.35 13.91
N LEU A 323 8.69 -13.26 14.40
CA LEU A 323 8.45 -13.11 15.84
C LEU A 323 8.79 -14.38 16.64
N GLY A 324 8.95 -15.54 15.98
CA GLY A 324 9.46 -16.77 16.61
C GLY A 324 10.92 -16.67 17.05
N LYS A 325 11.70 -15.73 16.49
CA LYS A 325 13.07 -15.45 16.96
C LYS A 325 13.11 -14.86 18.38
N ALA A 326 12.00 -14.39 18.95
CA ALA A 326 11.98 -13.72 20.24
C ALA A 326 12.33 -14.59 21.47
N HIS A 327 12.38 -15.93 21.30
CA HIS A 327 12.43 -16.88 22.42
C HIS A 327 13.84 -17.24 22.95
N THR A 328 14.93 -16.87 22.26
CA THR A 328 16.31 -17.07 22.74
C THR A 328 17.10 -15.77 22.66
N ALA A 329 18.15 -15.59 23.47
CA ALA A 329 18.89 -14.34 23.55
C ALA A 329 19.51 -13.93 22.20
N ASP A 330 20.21 -14.86 21.55
CA ASP A 330 20.93 -14.59 20.29
C ASP A 330 19.96 -14.30 19.14
N SER A 331 18.92 -15.12 18.98
CA SER A 331 17.89 -14.90 17.95
C SER A 331 17.06 -13.64 18.23
N LYS A 332 16.85 -13.27 19.50
CA LYS A 332 16.15 -12.02 19.85
C LYS A 332 17.00 -10.80 19.51
N ALA A 333 18.32 -10.84 19.67
CA ALA A 333 19.19 -9.74 19.25
C ALA A 333 19.08 -9.47 17.74
N GLU A 334 19.15 -10.53 16.92
CA GLU A 334 18.94 -10.49 15.48
C GLU A 334 17.56 -9.90 15.11
N LEU A 335 16.49 -10.38 15.76
CA LEU A 335 15.13 -9.86 15.60
C LEU A 335 14.98 -8.37 15.95
N LEU A 336 15.61 -7.91 17.03
CA LEU A 336 15.55 -6.51 17.44
C LEU A 336 16.31 -5.60 16.47
N ASP A 337 17.39 -6.09 15.85
CA ASP A 337 18.13 -5.38 14.82
C ASP A 337 17.35 -5.31 13.48
N GLU A 338 16.75 -6.42 13.04
CA GLU A 338 15.85 -6.46 11.87
C GLU A 338 14.65 -5.52 12.06
N LEU A 339 14.01 -5.57 13.22
CA LEU A 339 12.86 -4.74 13.57
C LEU A 339 13.24 -3.25 13.64
N ARG A 340 14.38 -2.91 14.24
CA ARG A 340 14.88 -1.52 14.29
C ARG A 340 15.10 -0.97 12.90
N LEU A 341 15.72 -1.73 11.98
CA LEU A 341 15.89 -1.31 10.59
C LEU A 341 14.54 -1.11 9.90
N ALA A 342 13.59 -2.04 10.07
CA ALA A 342 12.25 -1.91 9.48
C ALA A 342 11.50 -0.65 9.97
N LEU A 343 11.54 -0.35 11.27
CA LEU A 343 10.92 0.84 11.88
C LEU A 343 11.52 2.16 11.37
N LEU A 344 12.85 2.21 11.21
CA LEU A 344 13.58 3.42 10.84
C LEU A 344 13.60 3.68 9.33
N ASP A 345 13.70 2.62 8.52
CA ASP A 345 13.91 2.74 7.07
C ASP A 345 12.67 2.51 6.20
N VAL A 346 11.65 1.83 6.71
CA VAL A 346 10.42 1.55 5.94
C VAL A 346 9.15 2.02 6.66
N GLY A 347 9.10 1.92 7.99
CA GLY A 347 7.89 2.19 8.82
C GLY A 347 6.70 1.26 8.53
N PHE A 348 6.96 0.22 7.72
CA PHE A 348 6.01 -0.74 7.16
C PHE A 348 6.74 -2.09 7.05
N LEU A 349 6.13 -3.16 7.54
CA LEU A 349 6.74 -4.50 7.59
C LEU A 349 5.66 -5.59 7.51
N TYR A 350 6.07 -6.82 7.22
CA TYR A 350 5.30 -8.01 7.58
C TYR A 350 5.83 -8.60 8.90
N ILE A 351 4.94 -9.20 9.68
CA ILE A 351 5.30 -10.12 10.77
C ILE A 351 4.81 -11.54 10.44
N LYS A 352 5.65 -12.53 10.70
CA LYS A 352 5.30 -13.97 10.65
C LYS A 352 5.52 -14.63 12.01
N ASN A 353 5.00 -15.84 12.19
CA ASN A 353 5.04 -16.59 13.45
C ASN A 353 4.46 -15.80 14.64
N HIS A 354 3.43 -15.00 14.37
CA HIS A 354 2.85 -13.99 15.27
C HIS A 354 1.92 -14.52 16.38
N GLY A 355 1.91 -15.82 16.65
CA GLY A 355 1.15 -16.45 17.75
C GLY A 355 -0.39 -16.49 17.62
N VAL A 356 -1.00 -15.58 16.86
CA VAL A 356 -2.45 -15.64 16.52
C VAL A 356 -2.75 -16.96 15.79
N ASP A 357 -3.79 -17.66 16.23
CA ASP A 357 -4.22 -18.95 15.68
C ASP A 357 -4.59 -18.83 14.19
N PRO A 358 -3.93 -19.61 13.29
CA PRO A 358 -4.31 -19.69 11.88
C PRO A 358 -5.78 -20.07 11.65
N ARG A 359 -6.40 -20.83 12.56
CA ARG A 359 -7.83 -21.17 12.47
C ARG A 359 -8.72 -19.95 12.67
N LEU A 360 -8.44 -19.15 13.70
CA LEU A 360 -9.14 -17.89 13.96
C LEU A 360 -8.99 -16.89 12.80
N ILE A 361 -7.82 -16.84 12.15
CA ILE A 361 -7.60 -16.03 10.93
C ILE A 361 -8.44 -16.54 9.76
N GLN A 362 -8.53 -17.86 9.56
CA GLN A 362 -9.36 -18.46 8.51
C GLN A 362 -10.85 -18.23 8.78
N ASP A 363 -11.33 -18.49 9.99
CA ASP A 363 -12.74 -18.32 10.37
C ASP A 363 -13.20 -16.86 10.20
N VAL A 364 -12.34 -15.87 10.53
CA VAL A 364 -12.58 -14.44 10.23
C VAL A 364 -12.60 -14.17 8.73
N THR A 365 -11.71 -14.79 7.96
CA THR A 365 -11.65 -14.62 6.50
C THR A 365 -12.90 -15.17 5.81
N ASP A 366 -13.32 -16.37 6.17
CA ASP A 366 -14.49 -17.06 5.61
C ASP A 366 -15.82 -16.37 5.98
N ALA A 367 -15.84 -15.61 7.08
CA ALA A 367 -16.98 -14.80 7.48
C ALA A 367 -17.17 -13.52 6.63
N LEU A 368 -16.14 -13.01 5.95
CA LEU A 368 -16.20 -11.72 5.25
C LEU A 368 -17.19 -11.71 4.08
N PRO A 369 -17.21 -12.67 3.14
CA PRO A 369 -18.19 -12.69 2.04
C PRO A 369 -19.63 -12.71 2.58
N THR A 370 -19.91 -13.57 3.57
CA THR A 370 -21.24 -13.71 4.19
C THR A 370 -21.69 -12.44 4.91
N LEU A 371 -20.76 -11.69 5.51
CA LEU A 371 -21.02 -10.38 6.12
C LEU A 371 -21.36 -9.31 5.08
N PHE A 372 -20.65 -9.28 3.95
CA PHE A 372 -20.83 -8.25 2.92
C PHE A 372 -21.99 -8.56 1.95
N ASP A 373 -22.40 -9.83 1.79
CA ASP A 373 -23.60 -10.22 1.05
C ASP A 373 -24.92 -9.96 1.81
N LEU A 374 -24.85 -9.54 3.08
CA LEU A 374 -26.04 -9.13 3.84
C LEU A 374 -26.84 -8.03 3.09
N PRO A 375 -28.19 -8.12 3.06
CA PRO A 375 -29.04 -7.09 2.46
C PRO A 375 -28.72 -5.68 2.94
N VAL A 376 -28.74 -4.72 2.00
CA VAL A 376 -28.24 -3.35 2.24
C VAL A 376 -29.00 -2.66 3.38
N GLU A 377 -30.30 -2.91 3.52
CA GLU A 377 -31.15 -2.39 4.59
C GLU A 377 -30.71 -2.87 5.98
N LEU A 378 -30.10 -4.06 6.06
CA LEU A 378 -29.61 -4.65 7.29
C LEU A 378 -28.19 -4.20 7.63
N LYS A 379 -27.35 -3.95 6.62
CA LYS A 379 -26.07 -3.25 6.82
C LYS A 379 -26.30 -1.80 7.25
N GLU A 380 -27.20 -1.09 6.56
CA GLU A 380 -27.64 0.26 6.93
C GLU A 380 -28.38 0.31 8.27
N SER A 381 -28.97 -0.81 8.73
CA SER A 381 -29.62 -0.92 10.05
C SER A 381 -28.68 -0.49 11.19
N ILE A 382 -27.38 -0.76 11.02
CA ILE A 382 -26.27 -0.42 11.94
C ILE A 382 -25.27 0.61 11.35
N ALA A 383 -25.72 1.49 10.44
CA ALA A 383 -24.87 2.53 9.84
C ALA A 383 -24.19 3.44 10.89
N LEU A 384 -22.98 3.93 10.60
CA LEU A 384 -22.19 4.82 11.47
C LEU A 384 -22.99 6.01 11.99
N VAL A 385 -23.83 6.63 11.15
CA VAL A 385 -24.72 7.75 11.50
C VAL A 385 -25.67 7.46 12.68
N LYS A 386 -25.83 6.20 13.09
CA LYS A 386 -26.67 5.81 14.23
C LYS A 386 -25.90 5.77 15.57
N SER A 387 -24.56 5.62 15.54
CA SER A 387 -23.71 5.64 16.72
C SER A 387 -22.97 6.97 16.89
N PRO A 388 -22.96 7.60 18.07
CA PRO A 388 -22.08 8.74 18.34
C PRO A 388 -20.61 8.34 18.45
N HIS A 389 -20.31 7.05 18.64
CA HIS A 389 -18.97 6.50 18.85
C HIS A 389 -18.20 6.24 17.54
N PHE A 390 -18.80 6.55 16.39
CA PHE A 390 -18.27 6.19 15.06
C PHE A 390 -17.96 4.69 14.95
N LEU A 391 -18.93 3.84 15.38
CA LEU A 391 -18.89 2.38 15.27
C LEU A 391 -20.15 1.90 14.52
N GLY A 392 -19.99 1.00 13.55
CA GLY A 392 -21.05 0.57 12.64
C GLY A 392 -20.63 0.53 11.16
N TYR A 393 -21.61 0.38 10.27
CA TYR A 393 -21.43 0.22 8.81
C TYR A 393 -21.26 1.55 8.05
N SER A 394 -20.44 1.53 7.00
CA SER A 394 -20.29 2.60 6.01
C SER A 394 -20.35 2.00 4.60
N SER A 395 -21.18 2.58 3.72
CA SER A 395 -21.43 2.11 2.36
C SER A 395 -20.40 2.62 1.33
N PHE A 396 -20.39 2.05 0.12
CA PHE A 396 -19.50 2.48 -0.96
C PHE A 396 -19.52 3.99 -1.21
N GLY A 397 -18.34 4.61 -1.17
CA GLY A 397 -18.18 6.04 -1.42
C GLY A 397 -18.72 6.97 -0.33
N SER A 398 -19.01 6.46 0.88
CA SER A 398 -19.40 7.30 2.03
C SER A 398 -18.22 8.05 2.65
N GLU A 399 -16.98 7.54 2.47
CA GLU A 399 -15.74 8.17 2.94
C GLU A 399 -15.00 8.90 1.80
N THR A 400 -14.08 9.80 2.18
CA THR A 400 -13.29 10.62 1.24
C THR A 400 -11.87 10.79 1.79
N THR A 401 -10.87 10.34 1.03
CA THR A 401 -9.45 10.46 1.35
C THR A 401 -8.74 11.24 0.25
N ALA A 402 -7.80 12.12 0.62
CA ALA A 402 -7.09 13.03 -0.29
C ALA A 402 -7.99 13.95 -1.17
N ASN A 403 -9.25 14.18 -0.74
CA ASN A 403 -10.34 14.86 -1.46
C ASN A 403 -11.02 14.04 -2.57
N SER A 404 -10.62 12.79 -2.78
CA SER A 404 -11.27 11.83 -3.69
C SER A 404 -12.11 10.80 -2.91
N GLN A 405 -13.11 10.23 -3.58
CA GLN A 405 -14.06 9.30 -2.97
C GLN A 405 -13.43 7.91 -2.78
N ASP A 406 -13.62 7.28 -1.62
CA ASP A 406 -13.05 5.95 -1.35
C ASP A 406 -14.04 4.85 -1.77
N HIS A 407 -13.66 4.04 -2.76
CA HIS A 407 -14.50 2.96 -3.31
C HIS A 407 -14.47 1.69 -2.44
N ARG A 408 -14.87 1.81 -1.18
CA ARG A 408 -15.01 0.73 -0.20
C ARG A 408 -16.32 0.76 0.57
N GLU A 409 -16.85 -0.40 0.95
CA GLU A 409 -17.75 -0.53 2.09
C GLU A 409 -17.00 -1.13 3.28
N GLN A 410 -17.46 -0.86 4.51
CA GLN A 410 -16.79 -1.34 5.72
C GLN A 410 -17.72 -1.42 6.93
N PHE A 411 -17.33 -2.21 7.92
CA PHE A 411 -17.85 -2.16 9.29
C PHE A 411 -16.70 -1.73 10.22
N GLU A 412 -16.90 -0.67 10.99
CA GLU A 412 -15.96 -0.25 12.04
C GLU A 412 -16.47 -0.73 13.42
N ILE A 413 -15.66 -1.57 14.06
CA ILE A 413 -15.92 -2.26 15.33
C ILE A 413 -14.78 -1.89 16.30
N ALA A 414 -14.97 -2.09 17.59
CA ALA A 414 -13.95 -1.92 18.64
C ALA A 414 -13.99 -3.07 19.63
N ASN A 415 -13.01 -3.15 20.54
CA ASN A 415 -13.23 -3.91 21.78
C ASN A 415 -14.45 -3.33 22.52
N GLU A 416 -15.30 -4.20 23.06
CA GLU A 416 -16.57 -3.77 23.67
C GLU A 416 -16.31 -2.93 24.93
N LEU A 417 -16.81 -1.69 24.93
CA LEU A 417 -16.66 -0.72 26.02
C LEU A 417 -17.99 -0.03 26.30
N PRO A 418 -18.26 0.39 27.55
CA PRO A 418 -19.42 1.23 27.85
C PRO A 418 -19.24 2.65 27.28
N ASP A 419 -20.37 3.30 26.98
CA ASP A 419 -20.39 4.76 26.86
C ASP A 419 -20.09 5.36 28.24
N ILE A 420 -19.07 6.20 28.30
CA ILE A 420 -18.59 6.87 29.52
C ILE A 420 -18.89 8.36 29.52
N TYR A 421 -19.39 8.91 28.40
CA TYR A 421 -19.67 10.32 28.24
C TYR A 421 -21.03 10.69 28.84
N LYS A 422 -21.05 11.77 29.61
CA LYS A 422 -22.22 12.27 30.32
C LYS A 422 -22.54 13.68 29.81
N PRO A 423 -23.61 13.83 28.99
CA PRO A 423 -24.10 15.13 28.58
C PRO A 423 -24.32 16.07 29.77
N GLN A 424 -24.11 17.37 29.56
CA GLN A 424 -24.24 18.42 30.58
C GLN A 424 -23.30 18.24 31.80
N THR A 425 -22.11 17.66 31.59
CA THR A 425 -20.99 17.68 32.55
C THR A 425 -19.78 18.45 31.99
N ASP A 426 -18.74 18.60 32.80
CA ASP A 426 -17.42 19.15 32.44
C ASP A 426 -16.50 18.14 31.72
N GLN A 427 -17.00 16.94 31.40
CA GLN A 427 -16.24 15.92 30.69
C GLN A 427 -15.83 16.37 29.27
N PRO A 428 -14.58 16.10 28.83
CA PRO A 428 -14.17 16.35 27.45
C PRO A 428 -15.03 15.59 26.44
N LEU A 429 -15.50 16.30 25.41
CA LEU A 429 -16.41 15.77 24.38
C LEU A 429 -15.85 14.57 23.62
N TYR A 430 -14.51 14.45 23.53
CA TYR A 430 -13.85 13.30 22.89
C TYR A 430 -14.08 11.97 23.60
N LEU A 431 -14.45 11.96 24.89
CA LEU A 431 -14.76 10.71 25.60
C LEU A 431 -15.94 9.97 24.97
N ARG A 432 -16.82 10.70 24.25
CA ARG A 432 -17.95 10.14 23.50
C ARG A 432 -17.55 9.33 22.26
N LEU A 433 -16.28 9.38 21.84
CA LEU A 433 -15.74 8.44 20.85
C LEU A 433 -15.72 7.00 21.39
N GLN A 434 -15.64 6.82 22.71
CA GLN A 434 -15.73 5.51 23.35
C GLN A 434 -17.18 5.12 23.58
N GLY A 435 -17.53 3.87 23.27
CA GLY A 435 -18.83 3.28 23.57
C GLY A 435 -19.04 1.93 22.87
N PRO A 436 -20.25 1.35 22.98
CA PRO A 436 -20.55 0.01 22.51
C PRO A 436 -20.65 -0.08 20.99
N ASN A 437 -20.42 -1.29 20.47
CA ASN A 437 -20.53 -1.61 19.06
C ASN A 437 -21.99 -1.71 18.57
N GLN A 438 -22.21 -1.39 17.29
CA GLN A 438 -23.44 -1.75 16.59
C GLN A 438 -23.24 -3.10 15.88
N TRP A 439 -23.66 -4.19 16.53
CA TRP A 439 -23.47 -5.56 16.01
C TRP A 439 -24.50 -5.94 14.92
N PRO A 440 -24.10 -6.69 13.87
CA PRO A 440 -25.04 -7.30 12.92
C PRO A 440 -26.08 -8.21 13.59
N ILE A 441 -27.19 -8.45 12.89
CA ILE A 441 -28.33 -9.21 13.43
C ILE A 441 -27.94 -10.67 13.66
N HIS A 442 -27.82 -11.07 14.93
CA HIS A 442 -27.27 -12.36 15.38
C HIS A 442 -27.87 -13.61 14.71
N HIS A 443 -29.14 -13.60 14.31
CA HIS A 443 -29.75 -14.77 13.66
C HIS A 443 -29.38 -14.95 12.18
N LEU A 444 -28.75 -13.95 11.55
CA LEU A 444 -28.21 -14.03 10.18
C LEU A 444 -26.71 -14.33 10.17
N LEU A 445 -25.99 -13.92 11.20
CA LEU A 445 -24.58 -14.26 11.42
C LEU A 445 -24.36 -14.87 12.82
N PRO A 446 -24.81 -16.11 13.08
CA PRO A 446 -24.59 -16.78 14.36
C PRO A 446 -23.10 -16.93 14.64
N GLY A 447 -22.65 -16.63 15.86
CA GLY A 447 -21.25 -16.75 16.25
C GLY A 447 -20.31 -15.65 15.75
N PHE A 448 -20.74 -14.78 14.82
CA PHE A 448 -19.89 -13.71 14.28
C PHE A 448 -19.41 -12.71 15.34
N ARG A 449 -20.26 -12.34 16.31
CA ARG A 449 -19.84 -11.48 17.43
C ARG A 449 -18.67 -12.10 18.23
N PRO A 450 -18.80 -13.29 18.85
CA PRO A 450 -17.69 -13.87 19.62
C PRO A 450 -16.47 -14.22 18.77
N LEU A 451 -16.63 -14.50 17.46
CA LEU A 451 -15.52 -14.65 16.52
C LEU A 451 -14.70 -13.35 16.41
N ILE A 452 -15.36 -12.22 16.14
CA ILE A 452 -14.69 -10.91 16.03
C ILE A 452 -14.13 -10.44 17.38
N GLU A 453 -14.83 -10.68 18.48
CA GLU A 453 -14.33 -10.38 19.84
C GLU A 453 -13.05 -11.20 20.15
N SER A 454 -13.03 -12.49 19.81
CA SER A 454 -11.84 -13.35 19.98
C SER A 454 -10.66 -12.89 19.13
N TYR A 455 -10.92 -12.47 17.87
CA TYR A 455 -9.88 -11.97 16.97
C TYR A 455 -9.31 -10.63 17.46
N ILE A 456 -10.16 -9.73 17.94
CA ILE A 456 -9.74 -8.48 18.59
C ILE A 456 -8.85 -8.78 19.81
N ASP A 457 -9.25 -9.69 20.71
CA ASP A 457 -8.43 -10.01 21.89
C ASP A 457 -7.12 -10.77 21.55
N ALA A 458 -7.09 -11.54 20.47
CA ALA A 458 -5.84 -12.10 19.94
C ALA A 458 -4.88 -11.00 19.44
N LEU A 459 -5.38 -10.05 18.64
CA LEU A 459 -4.58 -8.92 18.15
C LEU A 459 -4.17 -7.95 19.26
N ARG A 460 -4.95 -7.79 20.33
CA ARG A 460 -4.56 -7.02 21.53
C ARG A 460 -3.45 -7.69 22.34
N GLN A 461 -3.38 -9.03 22.34
CA GLN A 461 -2.25 -9.76 22.93
C GLN A 461 -0.99 -9.60 22.08
N LEU A 462 -1.11 -9.81 20.76
CA LEU A 462 -0.01 -9.57 19.81
C LEU A 462 0.50 -8.12 19.86
N GLY A 463 -0.39 -7.12 19.89
CA GLY A 463 -0.02 -5.70 19.93
C GLY A 463 0.83 -5.33 21.14
N ARG A 464 0.49 -5.86 22.33
CA ARG A 464 1.31 -5.68 23.54
C ARG A 464 2.65 -6.42 23.45
N PHE A 465 2.67 -7.65 22.96
CA PHE A 465 3.92 -8.41 22.77
C PHE A 465 4.87 -7.71 21.78
N PHE A 466 4.34 -7.27 20.64
CA PHE A 466 5.09 -6.54 19.64
C PHE A 466 5.55 -5.15 20.14
N LEU A 467 4.73 -4.43 20.92
CA LEU A 467 5.14 -3.15 21.51
C LEU A 467 6.33 -3.27 22.46
N ASN A 468 6.46 -4.39 23.19
CA ASN A 468 7.65 -4.67 23.99
C ASN A 468 8.90 -4.84 23.12
N LEU A 469 8.80 -5.61 22.02
CA LEU A 469 9.90 -5.77 21.06
C LEU A 469 10.27 -4.43 20.39
N VAL A 470 9.30 -3.59 20.05
CA VAL A 470 9.52 -2.24 19.52
C VAL A 470 10.20 -1.33 20.56
N THR A 471 9.80 -1.42 21.83
CA THR A 471 10.43 -0.67 22.94
C THR A 471 11.90 -1.05 23.09
N GLU A 472 12.22 -2.35 23.11
CA GLU A 472 13.59 -2.85 23.17
C GLU A 472 14.41 -2.50 21.92
N ALA A 473 13.81 -2.60 20.71
CA ALA A 473 14.46 -2.27 19.45
C ALA A 473 14.86 -0.79 19.36
N LEU A 474 14.07 0.11 19.96
CA LEU A 474 14.35 1.54 20.05
C LEU A 474 15.22 1.93 21.27
N PHE A 475 15.78 0.94 21.99
CA PHE A 475 16.60 1.10 23.20
C PHE A 475 15.91 1.86 24.35
N LEU A 476 14.58 1.79 24.42
CA LEU A 476 13.79 2.47 25.45
C LEU A 476 13.64 1.60 26.72
N PRO A 477 13.41 2.22 27.90
CA PRO A 477 13.07 1.49 29.12
C PRO A 477 11.79 0.65 28.95
N PRO A 478 11.73 -0.60 29.45
CA PRO A 478 10.53 -1.44 29.38
C PRO A 478 9.30 -0.75 29.95
N GLY A 479 8.16 -0.87 29.27
CA GLY A 479 6.89 -0.24 29.65
C GLY A 479 6.75 1.25 29.29
N SER A 480 7.76 1.90 28.68
CA SER A 480 7.67 3.33 28.38
C SER A 480 6.64 3.65 27.30
N LEU A 481 6.54 2.81 26.25
CA LEU A 481 5.61 3.04 25.14
C LEU A 481 4.17 2.66 25.48
N ASP A 482 3.95 1.71 26.39
CA ASP A 482 2.62 1.31 26.87
C ASP A 482 1.83 2.50 27.44
N THR A 483 2.54 3.49 28.02
CA THR A 483 1.93 4.71 28.58
C THR A 483 1.13 5.54 27.57
N PHE A 484 1.41 5.40 26.27
CA PHE A 484 0.67 6.09 25.19
C PHE A 484 -0.56 5.32 24.69
N THR A 485 -0.73 4.05 25.08
CA THR A 485 -1.81 3.20 24.59
C THR A 485 -3.16 3.55 25.23
N GLY A 486 -4.23 3.42 24.44
CA GLY A 486 -5.60 3.79 24.81
C GLY A 486 -6.49 2.62 25.21
N PRO A 487 -7.65 2.88 25.83
CA PRO A 487 -8.58 1.82 26.25
C PRO A 487 -9.37 1.19 25.09
N GLN A 488 -9.51 1.91 23.97
CA GLN A 488 -10.29 1.49 22.80
C GLN A 488 -9.39 1.20 21.61
N ASP A 489 -9.23 -0.09 21.32
CA ASP A 489 -8.66 -0.62 20.09
C ASP A 489 -9.78 -0.78 19.05
N ARG A 490 -9.50 -0.51 17.77
CA ARG A 490 -10.51 -0.53 16.70
C ARG A 490 -10.17 -1.55 15.62
N LEU A 491 -11.20 -2.15 15.03
CA LEU A 491 -11.11 -3.08 13.91
C LEU A 491 -11.97 -2.53 12.78
N LYS A 492 -11.43 -2.47 11.56
CA LYS A 492 -12.28 -2.36 10.36
C LYS A 492 -12.34 -3.71 9.67
N LEU A 493 -13.54 -4.10 9.26
CA LEU A 493 -13.76 -5.13 8.25
C LEU A 493 -14.07 -4.37 6.96
N VAL A 494 -13.26 -4.51 5.91
CA VAL A 494 -13.34 -3.67 4.70
C VAL A 494 -13.49 -4.52 3.45
N HIS A 495 -14.31 -4.07 2.51
CA HIS A 495 -14.56 -4.67 1.21
C HIS A 495 -14.39 -3.64 0.09
N TYR A 496 -13.53 -3.98 -0.88
CA TYR A 496 -13.31 -3.25 -2.13
C TYR A 496 -13.84 -4.10 -3.28
N ARG A 497 -14.71 -3.51 -4.10
CA ARG A 497 -15.23 -4.16 -5.30
C ARG A 497 -14.28 -4.03 -6.49
N PRO A 498 -14.40 -4.91 -7.51
CA PRO A 498 -13.68 -4.76 -8.76
C PRO A 498 -14.01 -3.45 -9.48
N SER A 499 -13.05 -2.93 -10.26
CA SER A 499 -13.27 -1.84 -11.21
C SER A 499 -13.25 -2.39 -12.64
N HIS A 500 -14.42 -2.41 -13.29
CA HIS A 500 -14.57 -2.99 -14.64
C HIS A 500 -13.96 -2.12 -15.75
N ASP A 501 -13.69 -0.83 -15.50
CA ASP A 501 -13.26 0.12 -16.53
C ASP A 501 -11.73 0.15 -16.75
N GLY A 502 -10.94 -0.54 -15.91
CA GLY A 502 -9.54 -0.89 -16.16
C GLY A 502 -8.49 0.24 -16.19
N GLY A 503 -8.91 1.51 -16.11
CA GLY A 503 -8.03 2.67 -16.04
C GLY A 503 -7.43 2.88 -14.64
N ILE A 504 -6.14 3.23 -14.57
CA ILE A 504 -5.50 3.73 -13.34
C ILE A 504 -5.55 5.26 -13.38
N ASP A 505 -6.74 5.80 -13.09
CA ASP A 505 -6.98 7.22 -12.82
C ASP A 505 -7.62 7.40 -11.42
N ASP A 506 -8.15 8.58 -11.10
CA ASP A 506 -8.77 8.87 -9.80
C ASP A 506 -9.99 7.97 -9.49
N HIS A 507 -10.60 7.31 -10.49
CA HIS A 507 -11.69 6.35 -10.29
C HIS A 507 -11.20 4.96 -9.83
N SER A 508 -9.89 4.74 -9.76
CA SER A 508 -9.27 3.52 -9.22
C SER A 508 -9.00 3.56 -7.70
N GLN A 509 -9.41 4.62 -7.01
CA GLN A 509 -9.15 4.82 -5.57
C GLN A 509 -10.02 3.92 -4.67
N GLY A 510 -9.45 2.82 -4.17
CA GLY A 510 -10.03 2.08 -3.04
C GLY A 510 -9.88 2.85 -1.72
N VAL A 511 -8.68 3.39 -1.48
CA VAL A 511 -8.37 4.39 -0.43
C VAL A 511 -7.27 5.30 -0.94
N GLY A 512 -7.43 6.61 -0.80
CA GLY A 512 -6.41 7.58 -1.22
C GLY A 512 -5.10 7.52 -0.41
N PRO A 513 -4.05 8.22 -0.86
CA PRO A 513 -2.81 8.39 -0.09
C PRO A 513 -3.05 9.01 1.29
N HIS A 514 -2.68 8.31 2.35
CA HIS A 514 -2.83 8.78 3.73
C HIS A 514 -1.80 8.14 4.67
N LYS A 515 -1.66 8.73 5.86
CA LYS A 515 -1.01 8.12 7.03
C LYS A 515 -2.10 7.70 8.01
N ASP A 516 -1.86 6.67 8.82
CA ASP A 516 -2.80 6.27 9.87
C ASP A 516 -2.87 7.33 10.98
N SER A 517 -3.91 8.16 10.94
CA SER A 517 -4.11 9.25 11.89
C SER A 517 -4.61 8.80 13.26
N SER A 518 -5.12 7.57 13.39
CA SER A 518 -5.94 7.17 14.55
C SER A 518 -5.40 6.06 15.43
N GLY A 519 -4.52 5.20 14.92
CA GLY A 519 -3.90 4.12 15.67
C GLY A 519 -2.57 4.52 16.31
N TRP A 520 -2.13 3.73 17.28
CA TRP A 520 -0.76 3.71 17.78
C TRP A 520 0.13 2.87 16.84
N MET A 521 -0.27 1.62 16.64
CA MET A 521 0.24 0.69 15.63
C MET A 521 -0.96 0.04 14.92
N THR A 522 -0.81 -0.23 13.63
CA THR A 522 -1.82 -0.92 12.81
C THR A 522 -1.35 -2.34 12.50
N PHE A 523 -2.23 -3.33 12.64
CA PHE A 523 -2.01 -4.73 12.28
C PHE A 523 -3.06 -5.14 11.24
N LEU A 524 -2.63 -5.42 10.02
CA LEU A 524 -3.50 -5.65 8.86
C LEU A 524 -3.41 -7.09 8.36
N LEU A 525 -4.55 -7.78 8.41
CA LEU A 525 -4.77 -9.01 7.66
C LEU A 525 -5.24 -8.66 6.23
N GLN A 526 -4.46 -9.04 5.23
CA GLN A 526 -4.87 -9.02 3.83
C GLN A 526 -5.70 -10.26 3.52
N ALA A 527 -6.97 -10.24 3.92
CA ALA A 527 -7.92 -11.35 3.82
C ALA A 527 -8.41 -11.60 2.37
N SER A 528 -7.50 -11.89 1.44
CA SER A 528 -7.76 -12.14 0.03
C SER A 528 -6.67 -13.02 -0.57
N ASP A 529 -6.94 -13.65 -1.72
CA ASP A 529 -5.92 -14.47 -2.37
C ASP A 529 -4.65 -13.68 -2.72
N SER A 530 -3.50 -14.33 -2.61
CA SER A 530 -2.17 -13.75 -2.86
C SER A 530 -1.98 -13.13 -4.25
N SER A 531 -2.79 -13.53 -5.24
CA SER A 531 -2.80 -12.95 -6.59
C SER A 531 -3.54 -11.61 -6.70
N ILE A 532 -4.30 -11.21 -5.68
CA ILE A 532 -5.14 -9.99 -5.70
C ILE A 532 -4.34 -8.80 -5.12
N PRO A 533 -3.86 -7.85 -5.95
CA PRO A 533 -3.13 -6.67 -5.48
C PRO A 533 -4.06 -5.64 -4.84
N GLY A 534 -3.50 -4.55 -4.33
CA GLY A 534 -4.26 -3.34 -4.00
C GLY A 534 -3.54 -2.41 -3.04
N LEU A 535 -3.00 -2.95 -1.94
CA LEU A 535 -2.23 -2.16 -0.98
C LEU A 535 -0.90 -1.73 -1.60
N GLN A 536 -0.61 -0.44 -1.51
CA GLN A 536 0.66 0.16 -1.89
C GLN A 536 1.17 1.09 -0.79
N VAL A 537 2.47 1.13 -0.60
CA VAL A 537 3.14 2.03 0.35
C VAL A 537 4.14 2.93 -0.37
N LEU A 538 4.27 4.16 0.09
CA LEU A 538 5.16 5.19 -0.45
C LEU A 538 6.54 5.06 0.21
N THR A 539 7.57 4.82 -0.59
CA THR A 539 8.96 4.71 -0.12
C THR A 539 9.55 6.08 0.23
N LYS A 540 10.67 6.07 0.98
CA LYS A 540 11.53 7.25 1.19
C LYS A 540 12.07 7.88 -0.11
N ALA A 541 12.02 7.17 -1.24
CA ALA A 541 12.44 7.65 -2.56
C ALA A 541 11.33 8.39 -3.35
N GLY A 542 10.08 8.34 -2.89
CA GLY A 542 8.90 8.86 -3.60
C GLY A 542 8.17 7.82 -4.46
N ASP A 543 8.74 6.62 -4.65
CA ASP A 543 8.11 5.52 -5.39
C ASP A 543 7.04 4.80 -4.57
N TRP A 544 5.94 4.44 -5.24
CA TRP A 544 4.89 3.55 -4.73
C TRP A 544 5.25 2.08 -5.00
N ILE A 545 5.32 1.26 -3.96
CA ILE A 545 5.59 -0.19 -4.06
C ILE A 545 4.38 -1.02 -3.60
N ASN A 546 4.15 -2.15 -4.26
CA ASN A 546 3.07 -3.08 -3.93
C ASN A 546 3.36 -3.86 -2.64
N VAL A 547 2.33 -4.09 -1.84
CA VAL A 547 2.36 -4.95 -0.64
C VAL A 547 1.42 -6.14 -0.89
N PRO A 548 1.90 -7.23 -1.53
CA PRO A 548 1.07 -8.40 -1.85
C PRO A 548 0.64 -9.16 -0.58
N PRO A 549 -0.52 -9.86 -0.59
CA PRO A 549 -0.91 -10.71 0.53
C PRO A 549 0.07 -11.89 0.67
N LEU A 550 0.72 -12.01 1.83
CA LEU A 550 1.61 -13.14 2.15
C LEU A 550 0.95 -14.04 3.19
N ALA A 551 0.74 -15.32 2.86
CA ALA A 551 0.07 -16.28 3.72
C ALA A 551 0.82 -16.51 5.04
N GLY A 552 0.07 -16.57 6.16
CA GLY A 552 0.66 -16.73 7.50
C GLY A 552 1.39 -15.48 8.03
N THR A 553 1.05 -14.30 7.50
CA THR A 553 1.60 -13.01 7.95
C THR A 553 0.51 -11.98 8.25
N LEU A 554 0.89 -10.96 9.01
CA LEU A 554 0.17 -9.70 9.12
C LEU A 554 1.09 -8.56 8.66
N VAL A 555 0.53 -7.56 7.98
CA VAL A 555 1.22 -6.29 7.73
C VAL A 555 1.17 -5.43 8.99
N VAL A 556 2.25 -4.74 9.33
CA VAL A 556 2.32 -3.81 10.47
C VAL A 556 2.92 -2.48 10.05
N ASN A 557 2.31 -1.38 10.51
CA ASN A 557 2.79 -0.03 10.32
C ASN A 557 2.54 0.86 11.55
N MET A 558 3.30 1.95 11.65
CA MET A 558 3.18 2.92 12.74
C MET A 558 2.10 3.97 12.41
N GLY A 559 1.39 4.44 13.44
CA GLY A 559 0.42 5.55 13.32
C GLY A 559 1.03 6.92 13.63
N GLN A 560 0.32 8.00 13.30
CA GLN A 560 0.82 9.38 13.47
C GLN A 560 1.18 9.72 14.92
N ALA A 561 0.49 9.14 15.92
CA ALA A 561 0.86 9.32 17.33
C ALA A 561 2.29 8.80 17.63
N PHE A 562 2.66 7.67 17.03
CA PHE A 562 3.97 7.04 17.19
C PHE A 562 5.07 7.88 16.52
N GLU A 563 4.78 8.44 15.33
CA GLU A 563 5.69 9.39 14.67
C GLU A 563 5.93 10.63 15.54
N VAL A 564 4.90 11.16 16.20
CA VAL A 564 5.04 12.31 17.12
C VAL A 564 5.87 11.94 18.35
N VAL A 565 5.59 10.81 19.03
CA VAL A 565 6.33 10.39 20.24
C VAL A 565 7.81 10.12 19.96
N THR A 566 8.12 9.59 18.77
CA THR A 566 9.50 9.32 18.35
C THR A 566 10.20 10.52 17.69
N ASN A 567 9.65 11.74 17.79
CA ASN A 567 10.17 12.96 17.15
C ASN A 567 10.47 12.80 15.64
N GLY A 568 9.62 12.06 14.92
CA GLY A 568 9.79 11.77 13.49
C GLY A 568 10.80 10.66 13.17
N VAL A 569 11.33 9.95 14.16
CA VAL A 569 12.28 8.84 13.95
C VAL A 569 11.58 7.61 13.37
N CYS A 570 10.47 7.15 13.97
CA CYS A 570 9.66 6.07 13.41
C CYS A 570 8.52 6.67 12.59
N LYS A 571 8.66 6.69 11.26
CA LYS A 571 7.70 7.34 10.37
C LYS A 571 6.39 6.56 10.28
N ALA A 572 5.26 7.27 10.34
CA ALA A 572 3.96 6.70 9.97
C ALA A 572 3.87 6.70 8.45
N THR A 573 4.18 5.58 7.80
CA THR A 573 4.41 5.57 6.35
C THR A 573 3.12 5.77 5.55
N THR A 574 3.18 6.71 4.61
CA THR A 574 2.08 7.00 3.70
C THR A 574 1.76 5.78 2.85
N HIS A 575 0.49 5.36 2.83
CA HIS A 575 0.02 4.22 2.06
C HIS A 575 -1.33 4.53 1.37
N ARG A 576 -1.72 3.68 0.42
CA ARG A 576 -2.99 3.77 -0.34
C ARG A 576 -3.49 2.38 -0.71
N VAL A 577 -4.74 2.29 -1.15
CA VAL A 577 -5.30 1.06 -1.74
C VAL A 577 -5.86 1.39 -3.11
N LEU A 578 -5.35 0.72 -4.15
CA LEU A 578 -5.97 0.68 -5.47
C LEU A 578 -7.05 -0.40 -5.49
N LEU A 579 -8.11 -0.18 -6.29
CA LEU A 579 -9.09 -1.22 -6.57
C LEU A 579 -8.44 -2.41 -7.30
N PRO A 580 -8.89 -3.66 -7.03
CA PRO A 580 -8.37 -4.83 -7.71
C PRO A 580 -8.75 -4.82 -9.21
N PRO A 581 -7.82 -5.19 -10.12
CA PRO A 581 -8.11 -5.29 -11.54
C PRO A 581 -8.78 -6.64 -11.89
N GLY A 582 -9.77 -6.61 -12.81
CA GLY A 582 -10.59 -7.77 -13.14
C GLY A 582 -11.76 -7.95 -12.16
N ASP A 583 -12.48 -9.08 -12.26
CA ASP A 583 -13.73 -9.32 -11.50
C ASP A 583 -13.46 -10.03 -10.16
N TYR A 584 -12.67 -9.41 -9.28
CA TYR A 584 -12.33 -9.95 -7.95
C TYR A 584 -12.71 -8.97 -6.83
N ASP A 585 -13.47 -9.46 -5.85
CA ASP A 585 -13.66 -8.75 -4.58
C ASP A 585 -12.39 -8.87 -3.73
N ARG A 586 -12.02 -7.78 -3.05
CA ARG A 586 -10.85 -7.72 -2.17
C ARG A 586 -11.29 -7.30 -0.77
N TYR A 587 -10.93 -8.09 0.23
CA TYR A 587 -11.18 -7.76 1.64
C TYR A 587 -9.90 -7.31 2.35
N SER A 588 -10.05 -6.61 3.47
CA SER A 588 -8.95 -6.22 4.35
C SER A 588 -9.46 -6.03 5.77
N VAL A 589 -8.68 -6.50 6.74
CA VAL A 589 -9.04 -6.41 8.15
C VAL A 589 -7.89 -5.74 8.94
N PRO A 590 -7.80 -4.39 8.89
CA PRO A 590 -6.88 -3.64 9.74
C PRO A 590 -7.45 -3.45 11.16
N PHE A 591 -6.62 -3.78 12.14
CA PHE A 591 -6.77 -3.50 13.55
C PHE A 591 -5.85 -2.34 13.93
N PHE A 592 -6.38 -1.36 14.64
CA PHE A 592 -5.71 -0.15 15.09
C PHE A 592 -5.63 -0.19 16.61
N GLN A 593 -4.42 -0.34 17.16
CA GLN A 593 -4.21 -0.26 18.60
C GLN A 593 -4.54 1.15 19.10
N GLY A 594 -5.26 1.25 20.23
CA GLY A 594 -5.73 2.53 20.75
C GLY A 594 -4.61 3.46 21.20
N VAL A 595 -4.84 4.78 21.09
CA VAL A 595 -4.01 5.84 21.69
C VAL A 595 -4.78 6.48 22.84
N ARG A 596 -4.11 6.80 23.95
CA ARG A 596 -4.73 7.37 25.16
C ARG A 596 -5.26 8.79 24.87
N PRO A 597 -6.57 9.07 25.03
CA PRO A 597 -7.18 10.29 24.47
C PRO A 597 -6.87 11.57 25.26
N ASP A 598 -6.42 11.46 26.52
CA ASP A 598 -6.04 12.57 27.39
C ASP A 598 -4.60 13.07 27.16
N LEU A 599 -3.79 12.37 26.35
CA LEU A 599 -2.40 12.74 26.08
C LEU A 599 -2.28 14.16 25.55
N THR A 600 -1.53 14.99 26.27
CA THR A 600 -1.25 16.38 25.87
C THR A 600 -0.11 16.47 24.86
N LYS A 601 0.03 17.64 24.24
CA LYS A 601 1.23 18.00 23.45
C LYS A 601 2.53 18.00 24.27
N LYS A 602 2.47 17.96 25.60
CA LYS A 602 3.63 17.75 26.48
C LYS A 602 3.93 16.27 26.66
N ASP A 603 2.92 15.44 26.93
CA ASP A 603 3.12 14.01 27.19
C ASP A 603 3.69 13.30 25.96
N LEU A 604 3.19 13.63 24.77
CA LEU A 604 3.68 13.13 23.48
C LEU A 604 5.12 13.59 23.13
N LYS A 605 5.75 14.43 23.98
CA LYS A 605 7.16 14.84 23.86
C LYS A 605 8.05 14.24 24.93
N ALA A 606 7.52 13.42 25.85
CA ALA A 606 8.24 12.90 27.01
C ALA A 606 9.44 12.01 26.66
N LEU A 607 9.54 11.52 25.41
CA LEU A 607 10.68 10.71 24.93
C LEU A 607 11.59 11.45 23.94
N TRP A 608 11.33 12.72 23.59
CA TRP A 608 12.09 13.43 22.55
C TRP A 608 13.59 13.53 22.87
N GLU A 609 13.97 13.74 24.13
CA GLU A 609 15.39 13.78 24.54
C GLU A 609 16.14 12.47 24.23
N HIS A 610 15.47 11.32 24.29
CA HIS A 610 16.06 10.02 23.90
C HIS A 610 16.29 9.92 22.40
N PHE A 611 15.33 10.39 21.59
CA PHE A 611 15.45 10.34 20.13
C PHE A 611 16.48 11.37 19.61
N ASP A 612 16.52 12.56 20.20
CA ASP A 612 17.48 13.61 19.85
C ASP A 612 18.93 13.23 20.24
N ALA A 613 19.13 12.65 21.42
CA ALA A 613 20.46 12.24 21.90
C ALA A 613 21.10 11.14 21.02
N ASN A 614 20.29 10.22 20.51
CA ASN A 614 20.74 9.08 19.68
C ASN A 614 20.98 9.45 18.19
N LYS A 615 20.58 10.66 17.73
CA LYS A 615 20.88 11.20 16.39
C LYS A 615 20.52 10.26 15.22
N TRP A 616 19.36 9.62 15.31
CA TRP A 616 18.85 8.70 14.29
C TRP A 616 18.80 9.37 12.90
N GLN A 617 19.46 8.79 11.89
CA GLN A 617 19.55 9.36 10.53
C GLN A 617 18.34 8.97 9.66
N THR A 618 17.13 9.36 10.09
CA THR A 618 15.91 9.07 9.33
C THR A 618 15.68 10.11 8.22
N ARG A 619 14.83 9.75 7.24
CA ARG A 619 14.48 10.57 6.07
C ARG A 619 13.03 10.29 5.67
N GLU A 620 12.42 11.25 5.00
CA GLU A 620 11.07 11.15 4.44
C GLU A 620 11.04 11.82 3.07
N SER A 621 10.29 11.24 2.13
CA SER A 621 10.09 11.80 0.79
C SER A 621 9.33 13.13 0.84
N ILE A 622 9.49 13.98 -0.19
CA ILE A 622 8.80 15.28 -0.23
C ILE A 622 7.28 15.05 -0.30
N GLU A 623 6.88 14.03 -1.06
CA GLU A 623 5.53 13.52 -1.19
C GLU A 623 4.94 13.08 0.15
N GLY A 624 5.74 12.47 1.03
CA GLY A 624 5.34 12.10 2.39
C GLY A 624 5.10 13.31 3.30
N GLN A 625 5.95 14.34 3.21
CA GLN A 625 5.87 15.59 3.99
C GLN A 625 4.65 16.47 3.61
N LEU A 626 4.11 16.28 2.40
CA LEU A 626 2.91 16.96 1.90
C LEU A 626 1.59 16.33 2.42
N ILE A 627 1.61 15.09 2.92
CA ILE A 627 0.44 14.48 3.57
C ILE A 627 0.20 15.15 4.92
N ASP A 628 -1.06 15.48 5.23
CA ASP A 628 -1.37 16.28 6.40
C ASP A 628 -1.15 15.54 7.75
N SER A 629 -0.73 16.30 8.75
CA SER A 629 -0.63 15.86 10.15
C SER A 629 -1.41 16.84 11.04
N PRO A 630 -2.74 16.66 11.16
CA PRO A 630 -3.61 17.60 11.87
C PRO A 630 -3.24 17.82 13.33
N PHE A 631 -2.60 16.84 13.98
CA PHE A 631 -2.21 16.94 15.39
C PHE A 631 -1.01 17.89 15.60
N LEU A 632 0.01 17.81 14.73
CA LEU A 632 1.20 18.67 14.83
C LEU A 632 0.94 20.12 14.44
N ARG A 633 0.03 20.34 13.48
CA ARG A 633 -0.30 21.67 12.94
C ARG A 633 -1.50 22.34 13.63
N GLY A 634 -2.36 21.57 14.31
CA GLY A 634 -3.61 22.05 14.89
C GLY A 634 -3.50 22.69 16.28
N ILE A 635 -4.54 23.41 16.69
CA ILE A 635 -4.60 24.16 17.95
C ILE A 635 -4.87 23.29 19.19
N TYR A 636 -5.47 22.11 19.03
CA TYR A 636 -5.95 21.25 20.12
C TYR A 636 -4.83 20.85 21.10
N GLU A 637 -5.14 20.76 22.40
CA GLU A 637 -4.13 20.41 23.41
C GLU A 637 -4.00 18.89 23.60
N THR A 638 -5.09 18.13 23.38
CA THR A 638 -5.15 16.68 23.63
C THR A 638 -5.33 15.87 22.36
N TRP A 639 -4.79 14.64 22.36
CA TRP A 639 -4.94 13.70 21.25
C TRP A 639 -6.41 13.39 20.94
N GLY A 640 -7.23 13.16 21.97
CA GLY A 640 -8.65 12.84 21.83
C GLY A 640 -9.46 13.93 21.12
N GLU A 641 -9.15 15.21 21.35
CA GLU A 641 -9.85 16.33 20.70
C GLU A 641 -9.51 16.41 19.20
N ALA A 642 -8.23 16.32 18.84
CA ALA A 642 -7.79 16.26 17.45
C ALA A 642 -8.39 15.04 16.72
N GLN A 643 -8.55 13.93 17.43
CA GLN A 643 -9.20 12.72 16.93
C GLN A 643 -10.69 12.88 16.72
N LEU A 644 -11.39 13.54 17.65
CA LEU A 644 -12.81 13.89 17.50
C LEU A 644 -13.02 14.78 16.27
N ARG A 645 -12.21 15.83 16.11
CA ARG A 645 -12.22 16.71 14.94
C ARG A 645 -11.96 15.94 13.64
N THR A 646 -10.99 15.02 13.64
CA THR A 646 -10.69 14.18 12.48
C THR A 646 -11.86 13.27 12.11
N LYS A 647 -12.45 12.55 13.09
CA LYS A 647 -13.65 11.73 12.87
C LYS A 647 -14.85 12.54 12.37
N ILE A 648 -15.09 13.74 12.89
CA ILE A 648 -16.17 14.64 12.45
C ILE A 648 -15.95 15.15 11.01
N ARG A 649 -14.70 15.36 10.58
CA ARG A 649 -14.37 15.75 9.20
C ARG A 649 -14.53 14.60 8.21
N SER A 650 -14.15 13.38 8.57
CA SER A 650 -14.32 12.19 7.71
C SER A 650 -15.78 11.74 7.62
N HIS A 651 -16.53 11.75 8.73
CA HIS A 651 -17.92 11.29 8.81
C HIS A 651 -18.86 12.46 9.13
N ARG A 652 -19.05 13.34 8.15
CA ARG A 652 -19.73 14.64 8.34
C ARG A 652 -21.22 14.52 8.69
N ASP A 653 -21.83 13.40 8.35
CA ASP A 653 -23.20 13.02 8.72
C ASP A 653 -23.32 12.62 10.21
N VAL A 654 -22.39 11.79 10.71
CA VAL A 654 -22.26 11.47 12.13
C VAL A 654 -22.00 12.75 12.93
N GLY A 655 -21.09 13.60 12.43
CA GLY A 655 -20.77 14.92 13.00
C GLY A 655 -22.01 15.81 13.13
N ARG A 656 -22.73 16.06 12.03
CA ARG A 656 -23.97 16.88 12.05
C ARG A 656 -25.04 16.36 13.00
N LYS A 657 -25.17 15.05 13.16
CA LYS A 657 -26.26 14.45 13.93
C LYS A 657 -25.95 14.35 15.43
N HIS A 658 -24.72 14.00 15.78
CA HIS A 658 -24.34 13.74 17.18
C HIS A 658 -23.53 14.87 17.83
N TYR A 659 -22.82 15.68 17.02
CA TYR A 659 -21.85 16.70 17.45
C TYR A 659 -22.13 18.06 16.78
N ALA A 660 -23.42 18.41 16.64
CA ALA A 660 -23.88 19.63 15.95
C ALA A 660 -23.35 20.93 16.57
N ASP A 661 -22.99 20.88 17.85
CA ASP A 661 -22.40 21.96 18.66
C ASP A 661 -20.97 22.33 18.24
N VAL A 662 -20.18 21.37 17.74
CA VAL A 662 -18.79 21.57 17.30
C VAL A 662 -18.58 21.33 15.80
N PHE A 663 -19.61 20.88 15.08
CA PHE A 663 -19.52 20.48 13.67
C PHE A 663 -18.94 21.57 12.76
N ASP A 664 -19.54 22.77 12.73
CA ASP A 664 -19.12 23.84 11.82
C ASP A 664 -17.77 24.46 12.21
N LEU A 665 -17.36 24.37 13.49
CA LEU A 665 -16.01 24.71 13.92
C LEU A 665 -15.01 23.73 13.27
N TYR A 666 -15.08 22.47 13.64
CA TYR A 666 -14.13 21.43 13.23
C TYR A 666 -14.07 21.19 11.71
N VAL A 667 -15.14 21.49 10.98
CA VAL A 667 -15.19 21.37 9.50
C VAL A 667 -14.58 22.57 8.78
N ASN A 668 -14.85 23.80 9.23
CA ASN A 668 -14.40 25.01 8.51
C ASN A 668 -13.03 25.53 9.01
N GLU A 669 -12.60 25.11 10.20
CA GLU A 669 -11.30 25.43 10.78
C GLU A 669 -10.14 24.95 9.90
N SER A 670 -9.37 25.92 9.42
CA SER A 670 -8.15 25.76 8.62
C SER A 670 -6.92 26.02 9.50
N PHE A 671 -5.79 25.40 9.16
CA PHE A 671 -4.50 25.57 9.84
C PHE A 671 -3.68 26.69 9.19
#